data_AF-A0A2M8DJJ0-F1
#
_entry.id   AF-A0A2M8DJJ0-F1
#
_cell.length_a   1.000
_cell.length_b   1.000
_cell.length_c   1.000
_cell.angle_alpha   90.00
_cell.angle_beta   90.00
_cell.angle_gamma   90.00
#
_symmetry.space_group_name_H-M   'P 1'
#
loop_
_entity.id
_entity.type
_entity.pdbx_description
1 polymer ?
#
loop_
_entity_poly.entity_id
_entity_poly.type
_entity_poly.pdbx_seq_one_letter_code
_entity_poly.pdbx_strand_id
1 'polypeptide(L)'
;MDLTVCILWHMHQPLYLDEEAGESVLPWVFLHGVKDYYEMARHLEAVEGMRATVNFVPSLLDQLEIYARPGIPPDRFLRHVAMDPGQMDQAARDFIRHFFFSANQERQILPSPRYAELFQRAHGRGSNRATPLSPQDLLDLQVCFLLAWCGGWLRQEDPLVARLVAKGHNFSSDEKMALLARMQVVVGEIVGRYRALAAAGRVELSFTPYYHPILPLLCDTNVGYESNAAIHLPQHRVRRPGDAAAQVERGIARHTRAFGAPPAGCWPAEGGLSQQAVDLLANAHSRWAAGDEAVLFASLGRSPRADGEVVPELYRLYAAPGAAANLTLAFRDHDLSDRIGFTYSRWDSEAAVADLITHLQTVRKGLQGRATRPVVNLILDGENAWEFYPENGRPFLLALYRALSQTDGLVVRTLSGAIDAGCDRGRLDHLHPGSWIHGNFNIWIGHPEKNLAWDWVARAATVLDQATEVDEPRRQQAYASLLAAEGSDWFWWYGDDHYSAQDTLFDHLFRAHLRHVYRVLGRPVPDGLHLPIARMRRAVLEMPRGLVHPHLDGKGVRYLDWLSAGRLDLARASAMHPGDLPFTELRFGFDEQSLYLQLAARASLTELCGDHLTLTFHLEGASNGTQARVVFTASRGAAPSLTLEGGADPTPQPIGSAALGDLLEVAIPLAPLALATGQTFHLSFGLPDHPRLPLDGPVELTIPAATDYRVEAWMA
;
A
#
# COMPACT_ATOMS: atom_id res chain seq x y z
N MET A 1 30.06 -11.22 30.67
CA MET A 1 29.93 -11.42 29.22
C MET A 1 28.87 -10.46 28.76
N ASP A 2 29.21 -9.64 27.77
CA ASP A 2 28.30 -8.62 27.26
C ASP A 2 27.51 -9.18 26.07
N LEU A 3 26.28 -8.68 25.88
CA LEU A 3 25.49 -8.91 24.68
C LEU A 3 25.57 -7.66 23.80
N THR A 4 26.05 -7.82 22.57
CA THR A 4 26.00 -6.72 21.59
C THR A 4 24.57 -6.60 21.05
N VAL A 5 24.02 -5.39 21.06
CA VAL A 5 22.68 -5.11 20.52
C VAL A 5 22.85 -4.21 19.30
N CYS A 6 22.39 -4.69 18.13
CA CYS A 6 22.35 -3.92 16.90
C CYS A 6 20.90 -3.59 16.56
N ILE A 7 20.58 -2.30 16.44
CA ILE A 7 19.29 -1.86 15.91
C ILE A 7 19.49 -1.39 14.48
N LEU A 8 18.65 -1.85 13.56
CA LEU A 8 18.51 -1.33 12.20
C LEU A 8 17.10 -0.76 12.02
N TRP A 9 17.04 0.52 11.66
CA TRP A 9 15.80 1.19 11.24
C TRP A 9 15.76 1.31 9.73
N HIS A 10 14.75 0.72 9.09
CA HIS A 10 14.56 0.75 7.64
C HIS A 10 13.61 1.87 7.23
N MET A 11 14.12 2.90 6.54
CA MET A 11 13.32 4.04 6.05
C MET A 11 12.95 3.80 4.60
N HIS A 12 11.66 3.58 4.34
CA HIS A 12 11.18 3.28 3.00
C HIS A 12 9.84 3.95 2.71
N GLN A 13 9.64 4.30 1.45
CA GLN A 13 8.33 4.57 0.86
C GLN A 13 8.38 4.17 -0.62
N PRO A 14 7.28 3.63 -1.17
CA PRO A 14 7.10 3.47 -2.60
C PRO A 14 7.39 4.74 -3.39
N LEU A 15 7.69 4.59 -4.69
CA LEU A 15 7.75 5.74 -5.60
C LEU A 15 6.32 6.20 -5.93
N TYR A 16 5.87 7.31 -5.34
CA TYR A 16 4.51 7.80 -5.57
C TYR A 16 4.35 8.67 -6.81
N LEU A 17 5.44 8.93 -7.55
CA LEU A 17 5.42 9.72 -8.77
C LEU A 17 4.69 8.96 -9.89
N ASP A 18 3.57 9.51 -10.35
CA ASP A 18 2.98 9.10 -11.63
C ASP A 18 3.70 9.87 -12.75
N GLU A 19 4.59 9.18 -13.46
CA GLU A 19 5.36 9.74 -14.58
C GLU A 19 4.45 10.26 -15.72
N GLU A 20 3.24 9.71 -15.87
CA GLU A 20 2.29 10.17 -16.88
C GLU A 20 1.65 11.51 -16.48
N ALA A 21 1.33 11.67 -15.19
CA ALA A 21 0.71 12.89 -14.66
C ALA A 21 1.74 13.97 -14.26
N GLY A 22 3.00 13.59 -14.06
CA GLY A 22 4.07 14.47 -13.60
C GLY A 22 3.89 14.95 -12.15
N GLU A 23 3.17 14.18 -11.32
CA GLU A 23 2.93 14.50 -9.92
C GLU A 23 2.90 13.25 -9.02
N SER A 24 3.23 13.44 -7.74
CA SER A 24 3.02 12.42 -6.72
C SER A 24 1.53 12.26 -6.43
N VAL A 25 1.05 11.02 -6.44
CA VAL A 25 -0.37 10.71 -6.18
C VAL A 25 -0.70 10.54 -4.70
N LEU A 26 0.32 10.34 -3.84
CA LEU A 26 0.18 10.20 -2.40
C LEU A 26 1.22 11.04 -1.64
N PRO A 27 0.87 11.62 -0.47
CA PRO A 27 1.73 12.55 0.26
C PRO A 27 2.68 11.86 1.26
N TRP A 28 2.73 10.53 1.29
CA TRP A 28 3.28 9.78 2.41
C TRP A 28 4.76 10.05 2.65
N VAL A 29 5.56 10.25 1.59
CA VAL A 29 6.96 10.68 1.74
C VAL A 29 7.09 12.01 2.48
N PHE A 30 6.24 12.99 2.15
CA PHE A 30 6.27 14.29 2.81
C PHE A 30 5.84 14.17 4.27
N LEU A 31 4.73 13.47 4.51
CA LEU A 31 4.13 13.37 5.84
C LEU A 31 4.97 12.53 6.80
N HIS A 32 5.46 11.35 6.38
CA HIS A 32 6.42 10.55 7.15
C HIS A 32 7.79 11.21 7.25
N GLY A 33 8.20 12.00 6.25
CA GLY A 33 9.39 12.85 6.34
C GLY A 33 9.36 13.77 7.56
N VAL A 34 8.25 14.46 7.75
CA VAL A 34 8.05 15.35 8.90
C VAL A 34 7.81 14.58 10.20
N LYS A 35 6.91 13.59 10.18
CA LYS A 35 6.45 12.88 11.38
C LYS A 35 7.46 11.88 11.92
N ASP A 36 8.20 11.19 11.05
CA ASP A 36 8.97 10.01 11.42
C ASP A 36 10.46 10.20 11.12
N TYR A 37 10.86 10.39 9.86
CA TYR A 37 12.28 10.42 9.49
C TYR A 37 13.06 11.54 10.17
N TYR A 38 12.46 12.72 10.27
CA TYR A 38 13.02 13.82 11.04
C TYR A 38 13.06 13.52 12.54
N GLU A 39 11.95 13.05 13.12
CA GLU A 39 11.83 12.81 14.56
C GLU A 39 12.77 11.69 15.05
N MET A 40 12.96 10.63 14.25
CA MET A 40 13.90 9.56 14.56
C MET A 40 15.35 10.05 14.64
N ALA A 41 15.76 10.96 13.76
CA ALA A 41 17.06 11.61 13.89
C ALA A 41 17.14 12.38 15.21
N ARG A 42 16.09 13.12 15.59
CA ARG A 42 16.03 13.85 16.86
C ARG A 42 16.08 12.93 18.09
N HIS A 43 15.43 11.77 18.05
CA HIS A 43 15.50 10.77 19.13
C HIS A 43 16.93 10.25 19.31
N LEU A 44 17.60 9.93 18.20
CA LEU A 44 19.00 9.53 18.20
C LEU A 44 19.87 10.67 18.72
N GLU A 45 19.66 11.91 18.28
CA GLU A 45 20.40 13.09 18.73
C GLU A 45 20.30 13.28 20.26
N ALA A 46 19.11 13.09 20.83
CA ALA A 46 18.78 13.35 22.23
C ALA A 46 19.36 12.36 23.24
N VAL A 47 19.80 11.16 22.82
CA VAL A 47 20.34 10.14 23.74
C VAL A 47 21.82 9.89 23.47
N GLU A 48 22.68 10.46 24.31
CA GLU A 48 24.12 10.24 24.25
C GLU A 48 24.47 8.76 24.46
N GLY A 49 25.47 8.25 23.72
CA GLY A 49 25.89 6.85 23.79
C GLY A 49 25.06 5.87 22.94
N MET A 50 23.86 6.26 22.50
CA MET A 50 23.06 5.44 21.58
C MET A 50 23.73 5.33 20.21
N ARG A 51 23.70 4.12 19.65
CA ARG A 51 24.18 3.82 18.29
C ARG A 51 23.14 3.02 17.52
N ALA A 52 23.00 3.28 16.23
CA ALA A 52 22.08 2.53 15.39
C ALA A 52 22.59 2.42 13.95
N THR A 53 22.09 1.43 13.23
CA THR A 53 22.16 1.41 11.77
C THR A 53 20.87 2.02 11.24
N VAL A 54 20.98 2.98 10.34
CA VAL A 54 19.82 3.59 9.68
C VAL A 54 19.94 3.32 8.19
N ASN A 55 18.91 2.74 7.63
CA ASN A 55 18.86 2.35 6.24
C ASN A 55 17.94 3.30 5.48
N PHE A 56 18.37 3.77 4.32
CA PHE A 56 17.55 4.58 3.43
C PHE A 56 17.41 3.89 2.07
N VAL A 57 16.16 3.75 1.63
CA VAL A 57 15.88 3.38 0.24
C VAL A 57 16.24 4.57 -0.68
N PRO A 58 17.01 4.36 -1.76
CA PRO A 58 17.44 5.43 -2.65
C PRO A 58 16.31 6.23 -3.30
N SER A 59 15.23 5.56 -3.73
CA SER A 59 14.04 6.23 -4.30
C SER A 59 13.34 7.15 -3.29
N LEU A 60 13.33 6.81 -2.00
CA LEU A 60 12.83 7.69 -0.93
C LEU A 60 13.65 8.98 -0.86
N LEU A 61 14.99 8.89 -0.95
CA LEU A 61 15.86 10.07 -0.89
C LEU A 61 15.59 11.05 -2.05
N ASP A 62 15.34 10.54 -3.26
CA ASP A 62 14.95 11.39 -4.40
C ASP A 62 13.63 12.12 -4.15
N GLN A 63 12.63 11.41 -3.61
CA GLN A 63 11.34 12.01 -3.30
C GLN A 63 11.47 13.08 -2.20
N LEU A 64 12.24 12.84 -1.13
CA LEU A 64 12.52 13.85 -0.09
C LEU A 64 13.19 15.11 -0.68
N GLU A 65 14.13 14.94 -1.62
CA GLU A 65 14.77 16.08 -2.32
C GLU A 65 13.77 16.89 -3.16
N ILE A 66 12.71 16.28 -3.69
CA ILE A 66 11.63 16.98 -4.39
C ILE A 66 10.82 17.82 -3.41
N TYR A 67 10.39 17.23 -2.29
CA TYR A 67 9.56 17.92 -1.29
C TYR A 67 10.29 19.04 -0.55
N ALA A 68 11.62 18.96 -0.44
CA ALA A 68 12.45 19.99 0.19
C ALA A 68 12.59 21.28 -0.65
N ARG A 69 12.18 21.28 -1.93
CA ARG A 69 12.28 22.46 -2.80
C ARG A 69 11.28 23.53 -2.38
N PRO A 70 11.65 24.83 -2.44
CA PRO A 70 10.70 25.92 -2.18
C PRO A 70 9.51 25.91 -3.15
N GLY A 71 8.34 26.32 -2.65
CA GLY A 71 7.08 26.35 -3.42
C GLY A 71 6.21 25.13 -3.14
N ILE A 72 5.04 25.05 -3.78
CA ILE A 72 4.12 23.91 -3.59
C ILE A 72 4.71 22.69 -4.32
N PRO A 73 4.99 21.57 -3.64
CA PRO A 73 5.51 20.38 -4.31
C PRO A 73 4.54 19.85 -5.38
N PRO A 74 5.04 19.18 -6.44
CA PRO A 74 4.21 18.55 -7.46
C PRO A 74 3.54 17.30 -6.90
N ASP A 75 2.60 17.51 -5.98
CA ASP A 75 1.92 16.47 -5.23
C ASP A 75 0.43 16.81 -5.14
N ARG A 76 -0.41 15.83 -5.50
CA ARG A 76 -1.87 16.03 -5.60
C ARG A 76 -2.45 16.50 -4.27
N PHE A 77 -2.03 15.93 -3.15
CA PHE A 77 -2.56 16.27 -1.83
C PHE A 77 -2.06 17.65 -1.39
N LEU A 78 -0.78 17.95 -1.57
CA LEU A 78 -0.22 19.24 -1.15
C LEU A 78 -0.76 20.42 -1.99
N ARG A 79 -1.17 20.18 -3.25
CA ARG A 79 -1.96 21.15 -4.01
C ARG A 79 -3.31 21.44 -3.37
N HIS A 80 -4.02 20.40 -2.92
CA HIS A 80 -5.29 20.56 -2.18
C HIS A 80 -5.09 21.20 -0.81
N VAL A 81 -3.96 20.96 -0.13
CA VAL A 81 -3.58 21.68 1.09
C VAL A 81 -3.41 23.17 0.78
N ALA A 82 -2.70 23.52 -0.30
CA ALA A 82 -2.42 24.92 -0.63
C ALA A 82 -3.65 25.69 -1.12
N MET A 83 -4.61 25.02 -1.76
CA MET A 83 -5.80 25.64 -2.36
C MET A 83 -6.63 26.45 -1.34
N ASP A 84 -7.11 27.61 -1.75
CA ASP A 84 -8.04 28.44 -0.97
C ASP A 84 -9.42 27.77 -0.92
N PRO A 85 -9.96 27.46 0.27
CA PRO A 85 -11.30 26.89 0.42
C PRO A 85 -12.45 27.70 -0.21
N GLY A 86 -12.26 29.01 -0.41
CA GLY A 86 -13.21 29.86 -1.14
C GLY A 86 -13.26 29.57 -2.63
N GLN A 87 -12.21 28.98 -3.19
CA GLN A 87 -12.05 28.69 -4.63
C GLN A 87 -12.26 27.20 -4.97
N MET A 88 -12.45 26.34 -3.96
CA MET A 88 -12.66 24.91 -4.16
C MET A 88 -14.03 24.64 -4.80
N ASP A 89 -14.00 23.93 -5.93
CA ASP A 89 -15.16 23.25 -6.48
C ASP A 89 -15.58 22.05 -5.63
N GLN A 90 -16.66 21.37 -6.04
CA GLN A 90 -17.19 20.24 -5.28
C GLN A 90 -16.22 19.05 -5.23
N ALA A 91 -15.48 18.79 -6.32
CA ALA A 91 -14.53 17.69 -6.40
C ALA A 91 -13.35 17.89 -5.42
N ALA A 92 -12.79 19.10 -5.35
CA ALA A 92 -11.74 19.44 -4.40
C ALA A 92 -12.22 19.36 -2.94
N ARG A 93 -13.47 19.78 -2.67
CA ARG A 93 -14.09 19.65 -1.34
C ARG A 93 -14.24 18.19 -0.94
N ASP A 94 -14.72 17.33 -1.84
CA ASP A 94 -14.91 15.91 -1.56
C ASP A 94 -13.58 15.18 -1.40
N PHE A 95 -12.55 15.57 -2.19
CA PHE A 95 -11.19 15.08 -2.03
C PHE A 95 -10.67 15.35 -0.60
N ILE A 96 -10.70 16.61 -0.15
CA ILE A 96 -10.21 16.98 1.18
C ILE A 96 -11.02 16.28 2.28
N ARG A 97 -12.35 16.22 2.14
CA ARG A 97 -13.21 15.54 3.13
C ARG A 97 -12.95 14.05 3.25
N HIS A 98 -12.48 13.41 2.18
CA HIS A 98 -12.15 11.99 2.18
C HIS A 98 -10.73 11.76 2.73
N PHE A 99 -9.75 12.50 2.21
CA PHE A 99 -8.34 12.20 2.42
C PHE A 99 -7.70 12.93 3.60
N PHE A 100 -8.21 14.09 4.03
CA PHE A 100 -7.58 14.87 5.09
C PHE A 100 -7.98 14.38 6.49
N PHE A 101 -8.56 13.19 6.56
CA PHE A 101 -8.73 12.40 7.78
C PHE A 101 -7.91 11.11 7.76
N SER A 102 -7.00 10.96 6.78
CA SER A 102 -6.02 9.87 6.75
C SER A 102 -4.92 10.14 7.78
N ALA A 103 -5.26 9.95 9.05
CA ALA A 103 -4.39 9.99 10.21
C ALA A 103 -4.99 9.06 11.28
N ASN A 104 -4.17 8.58 12.23
CA ASN A 104 -4.66 7.70 13.26
C ASN A 104 -5.78 8.36 14.07
N GLN A 105 -6.98 7.75 14.05
CA GLN A 105 -8.16 8.35 14.65
C GLN A 105 -7.97 8.56 16.16
N GLU A 106 -7.47 7.56 16.87
CA GLU A 106 -7.32 7.61 18.33
C GLU A 106 -6.18 8.52 18.78
N ARG A 107 -5.03 8.46 18.09
CA ARG A 107 -3.79 9.12 18.53
C ARG A 107 -3.58 10.51 17.95
N GLN A 108 -4.17 10.81 16.79
CA GLN A 108 -3.90 12.07 16.07
C GLN A 108 -5.15 12.91 15.83
N ILE A 109 -6.30 12.29 15.51
CA ILE A 109 -7.55 13.03 15.24
C ILE A 109 -8.26 13.43 16.53
N LEU A 110 -8.69 12.43 17.32
CA LEU A 110 -9.51 12.64 18.51
C LEU A 110 -8.87 13.53 19.60
N PRO A 111 -7.53 13.53 19.80
CA PRO A 111 -6.90 14.41 20.78
C PRO A 111 -6.94 15.91 20.43
N SER A 112 -7.19 16.26 19.16
CA SER A 112 -7.36 17.66 18.73
C SER A 112 -8.85 18.02 18.70
N PRO A 113 -9.35 18.92 19.58
CA PRO A 113 -10.78 19.20 19.69
C PRO A 113 -11.42 19.64 18.37
N ARG A 114 -10.74 20.53 17.62
CA ARG A 114 -11.24 21.02 16.34
C ARG A 114 -11.21 19.94 15.26
N TYR A 115 -10.15 19.15 15.21
CA TYR A 115 -10.03 18.09 14.22
C TYR A 115 -11.08 16.98 14.46
N ALA A 116 -11.31 16.62 15.73
CA ALA A 116 -12.35 15.70 16.16
C ALA A 116 -13.76 16.20 15.81
N GLU A 117 -14.05 17.48 16.03
CA GLU A 117 -15.32 18.11 15.64
C GLU A 117 -15.55 17.99 14.12
N LEU A 118 -14.55 18.34 13.32
CA LEU A 118 -14.61 18.26 11.85
C LEU A 118 -14.78 16.83 11.37
N PHE A 119 -14.08 15.87 12.00
CA PHE A 119 -14.22 14.45 11.71
C PHE A 119 -15.64 13.95 11.97
N GLN A 120 -16.22 14.30 13.13
CA GLN A 120 -17.60 13.93 13.48
C GLN A 120 -18.63 14.56 12.54
N ARG A 121 -18.43 15.81 12.11
CA ARG A 121 -19.31 16.48 11.15
C ARG A 121 -19.23 15.86 9.76
N ALA A 122 -18.05 15.40 9.36
CA ALA A 122 -17.83 14.75 8.06
C ALA A 122 -18.31 13.28 8.04
N HIS A 123 -18.21 12.54 9.15
CA HIS A 123 -18.40 11.08 9.23
C HIS A 123 -19.45 10.59 10.22
N GLY A 124 -20.24 11.48 10.85
CA GLY A 124 -21.24 11.12 11.85
C GLY A 124 -22.28 10.10 11.35
N ARG A 125 -22.60 9.10 12.18
CA ARG A 125 -23.62 8.07 11.89
C ARG A 125 -24.99 8.48 12.47
N GLY A 126 -26.09 8.19 11.76
CA GLY A 126 -27.48 8.37 12.24
C GLY A 126 -28.32 9.34 11.39
N SER A 127 -29.40 9.89 11.97
CA SER A 127 -30.30 10.87 11.32
C SER A 127 -29.68 12.26 11.10
N ASN A 128 -28.47 12.49 11.61
CA ASN A 128 -27.66 13.66 11.27
C ASN A 128 -26.94 13.40 9.94
N ARG A 129 -27.49 13.94 8.84
CA ARG A 129 -26.75 14.07 7.57
C ARG A 129 -25.40 14.75 7.84
N ALA A 130 -24.33 14.30 7.18
CA ALA A 130 -23.04 15.00 7.19
C ALA A 130 -23.27 16.48 6.89
N THR A 131 -22.93 17.35 7.84
CA THR A 131 -23.17 18.78 7.69
C THR A 131 -22.15 19.35 6.70
N PRO A 132 -22.57 20.16 5.71
CA PRO A 132 -21.63 20.84 4.83
C PRO A 132 -20.58 21.61 5.62
N LEU A 133 -19.31 21.47 5.22
CA LEU A 133 -18.20 22.21 5.81
C LEU A 133 -18.11 23.58 5.13
N SER A 134 -18.09 24.64 5.94
CA SER A 134 -17.87 26.01 5.45
C SER A 134 -16.43 26.19 4.94
N PRO A 135 -16.12 27.26 4.19
CA PRO A 135 -14.73 27.56 3.81
C PRO A 135 -13.77 27.63 5.01
N GLN A 136 -14.20 28.17 6.15
CA GLN A 136 -13.38 28.19 7.37
C GLN A 136 -13.20 26.79 7.98
N ASP A 137 -14.22 25.93 7.93
CA ASP A 137 -14.09 24.54 8.39
C ASP A 137 -13.09 23.75 7.53
N LEU A 138 -13.09 23.98 6.22
CA LEU A 138 -12.13 23.37 5.29
C LEU A 138 -10.72 23.92 5.51
N LEU A 139 -10.57 25.23 5.76
CA LEU A 139 -9.28 25.83 6.11
C LEU A 139 -8.72 25.21 7.39
N ASP A 140 -9.57 25.09 8.41
CA ASP A 140 -9.20 24.45 9.67
C ASP A 140 -8.85 22.98 9.47
N LEU A 141 -9.58 22.25 8.62
CA LEU A 141 -9.27 20.86 8.27
C LEU A 141 -7.88 20.74 7.62
N GLN A 142 -7.54 21.61 6.67
CA GLN A 142 -6.21 21.63 6.05
C GLN A 142 -5.09 21.81 7.09
N VAL A 143 -5.26 22.74 8.04
CA VAL A 143 -4.25 23.01 9.07
C VAL A 143 -4.21 21.91 10.12
N CYS A 144 -5.37 21.42 10.60
CA CYS A 144 -5.45 20.31 11.54
C CYS A 144 -4.79 19.05 10.99
N PHE A 145 -4.99 18.74 9.71
CA PHE A 145 -4.33 17.63 9.04
C PHE A 145 -2.80 17.79 9.05
N LEU A 146 -2.26 18.94 8.62
CA LEU A 146 -0.81 19.18 8.66
C LEU A 146 -0.24 19.10 10.08
N LEU A 147 -0.93 19.67 11.07
CA LEU A 147 -0.53 19.59 12.47
C LEU A 147 -0.54 18.15 12.97
N ALA A 148 -1.52 17.32 12.60
CA ALA A 148 -1.60 15.91 12.95
C ALA A 148 -0.33 15.12 12.56
N TRP A 149 0.27 15.49 11.43
CA TRP A 149 1.51 14.93 10.88
C TRP A 149 2.78 15.66 11.32
N CYS A 150 2.71 16.63 12.24
CA CYS A 150 3.88 17.15 12.93
C CYS A 150 4.24 16.24 14.11
N GLY A 151 5.50 15.82 14.18
CA GLY A 151 6.02 14.99 15.26
C GLY A 151 6.12 15.69 16.62
N GLY A 152 6.50 14.94 17.65
CA GLY A 152 6.56 15.42 19.03
C GLY A 152 7.57 16.54 19.26
N TRP A 153 8.77 16.45 18.65
CA TRP A 153 9.78 17.51 18.74
C TRP A 153 9.31 18.78 18.03
N LEU A 154 8.76 18.68 16.81
CA LEU A 154 8.21 19.85 16.11
C LEU A 154 7.14 20.56 16.97
N ARG A 155 6.20 19.80 17.53
CA ARG A 155 5.11 20.37 18.34
C ARG A 155 5.58 21.08 19.60
N GLN A 156 6.72 20.66 20.17
CA GLN A 156 7.24 21.19 21.42
C GLN A 156 8.27 22.31 21.21
N GLU A 157 9.13 22.18 20.21
CA GLU A 157 10.29 23.07 20.03
C GLU A 157 10.10 24.10 18.91
N ASP A 158 9.27 23.81 17.90
CA ASP A 158 9.05 24.74 16.80
C ASP A 158 8.02 25.82 17.20
N PRO A 159 8.41 27.12 17.27
CA PRO A 159 7.53 28.17 17.76
C PRO A 159 6.27 28.36 16.92
N LEU A 160 6.34 28.11 15.61
CA LEU A 160 5.19 28.22 14.71
C LEU A 160 4.21 27.08 14.98
N VAL A 161 4.70 25.84 15.00
CA VAL A 161 3.87 24.65 15.23
C VAL A 161 3.23 24.72 16.61
N ALA A 162 3.99 25.01 17.66
CA ALA A 162 3.49 25.13 19.03
C ALA A 162 2.39 26.20 19.15
N ARG A 163 2.57 27.36 18.50
CA ARG A 163 1.56 28.44 18.48
C ARG A 163 0.27 28.00 17.77
N LEU A 164 0.37 27.28 16.66
CA LEU A 164 -0.80 26.80 15.92
C LEU A 164 -1.54 25.70 16.67
N VAL A 165 -0.81 24.78 17.32
CA VAL A 165 -1.41 23.78 18.22
C VAL A 165 -2.18 24.45 19.36
N ALA A 166 -1.59 25.47 19.99
CA ALA A 166 -2.23 26.22 21.08
C ALA A 166 -3.46 27.03 20.60
N LYS A 167 -3.41 27.56 19.37
CA LYS A 167 -4.54 28.28 18.75
C LYS A 167 -5.75 27.36 18.50
N GLY A 168 -5.51 26.13 18.04
CA GLY A 168 -6.49 25.04 17.95
C GLY A 168 -7.57 25.16 16.87
N HIS A 169 -8.00 26.37 16.48
CA HIS A 169 -9.06 26.60 15.48
C HIS A 169 -8.98 28.00 14.84
N ASN A 170 -9.86 28.28 13.86
CA ASN A 170 -9.95 29.58 13.17
C ASN A 170 -8.61 30.02 12.55
N PHE A 171 -7.95 29.09 11.87
CA PHE A 171 -6.66 29.32 11.22
C PHE A 171 -6.81 30.27 10.03
N SER A 172 -5.73 31.00 9.69
CA SER A 172 -5.68 31.83 8.49
C SER A 172 -4.97 31.13 7.33
N SER A 173 -5.20 31.61 6.10
CA SER A 173 -4.48 31.12 4.92
C SER A 173 -2.96 31.33 5.05
N ASP A 174 -2.54 32.47 5.61
CA ASP A 174 -1.12 32.75 5.87
C ASP A 174 -0.50 31.76 6.85
N GLU A 175 -1.22 31.38 7.91
CA GLU A 175 -0.78 30.37 8.88
C GLU A 175 -0.65 28.99 8.24
N LYS A 176 -1.60 28.61 7.38
CA LYS A 176 -1.55 27.37 6.61
C LYS A 176 -0.31 27.31 5.72
N MET A 177 -0.08 28.37 4.95
CA MET A 177 1.07 28.44 4.03
C MET A 177 2.39 28.51 4.80
N ALA A 178 2.44 29.19 5.94
CA ALA A 178 3.61 29.21 6.82
C ALA A 178 3.91 27.82 7.40
N LEU A 179 2.89 27.08 7.84
CA LEU A 179 3.04 25.72 8.35
C LEU A 179 3.56 24.77 7.26
N LEU A 180 2.96 24.80 6.07
CA LEU A 180 3.40 23.99 4.93
C LEU A 180 4.87 24.29 4.57
N ALA A 181 5.23 25.57 4.45
CA ALA A 181 6.60 25.97 4.17
C ALA A 181 7.57 25.50 5.27
N ARG A 182 7.17 25.57 6.54
CA ARG A 182 8.01 25.09 7.64
C ARG A 182 8.21 23.57 7.59
N MET A 183 7.16 22.81 7.30
CA MET A 183 7.25 21.36 7.10
C MET A 183 8.21 20.99 5.96
N GLN A 184 8.22 21.75 4.86
CA GLN A 184 9.20 21.54 3.78
C GLN A 184 10.65 21.80 4.21
N VAL A 185 10.89 22.83 5.02
CA VAL A 185 12.22 23.07 5.60
C VAL A 185 12.64 21.87 6.47
N VAL A 186 11.74 21.34 7.30
CA VAL A 186 12.00 20.17 8.13
C VAL A 186 12.36 18.94 7.29
N VAL A 187 11.65 18.69 6.19
CA VAL A 187 12.00 17.61 5.24
C VAL A 187 13.39 17.83 4.64
N GLY A 188 13.74 19.07 4.28
CA GLY A 188 15.08 19.43 3.78
C GLY A 188 16.22 19.23 4.79
N GLU A 189 15.93 19.17 6.09
CA GLU A 189 16.92 18.96 7.14
C GLU A 189 17.30 17.48 7.33
N ILE A 190 16.45 16.53 6.90
CA ILE A 190 16.58 15.08 7.21
C ILE A 190 17.96 14.54 6.82
N VAL A 191 18.34 14.67 5.54
CA VAL A 191 19.60 14.12 5.02
C VAL A 191 20.81 14.73 5.74
N GLY A 192 20.77 16.04 6.01
CA GLY A 192 21.84 16.75 6.71
C GLY A 192 22.02 16.26 8.15
N ARG A 193 20.92 15.98 8.87
CA ARG A 193 20.95 15.46 10.24
C ARG A 193 21.55 14.05 10.32
N TYR A 194 21.10 13.14 9.46
CA TYR A 194 21.68 11.79 9.42
C TYR A 194 23.16 11.80 9.02
N ARG A 195 23.56 12.69 8.10
CA ARG A 195 24.98 12.90 7.78
C ARG A 195 25.78 13.36 9.00
N ALA A 196 25.25 14.29 9.80
CA ALA A 196 25.90 14.76 11.02
C ALA A 196 26.00 13.65 12.09
N LEU A 197 24.93 12.87 12.29
CA LEU A 197 24.94 11.70 13.17
C LEU A 197 25.98 10.66 12.74
N ALA A 198 26.12 10.42 11.43
CA ALA A 198 27.10 9.48 10.88
C ALA A 198 28.53 9.97 11.08
N ALA A 199 28.79 11.26 10.80
CA ALA A 199 30.09 11.89 11.04
C ALA A 199 30.50 11.85 12.52
N ALA A 200 29.54 11.91 13.43
CA ALA A 200 29.75 11.76 14.87
C ALA A 200 29.92 10.29 15.33
N GLY A 201 29.87 9.32 14.42
CA GLY A 201 29.96 7.88 14.75
C GLY A 201 28.77 7.36 15.57
N ARG A 202 27.64 8.07 15.55
CA ARG A 202 26.41 7.69 16.25
C ARG A 202 25.52 6.80 15.41
N VAL A 203 25.55 6.96 14.10
CA VAL A 203 24.84 6.05 13.20
C VAL A 203 25.74 5.52 12.10
N GLU A 204 25.43 4.32 11.66
CA GLU A 204 25.87 3.80 10.37
C GLU A 204 24.75 4.02 9.36
N LEU A 205 25.06 4.60 8.20
CA LEU A 205 24.12 4.77 7.11
C LEU A 205 24.31 3.63 6.10
N SER A 206 23.22 2.91 5.86
CA SER A 206 23.16 1.78 4.93
C SER A 206 22.13 2.04 3.84
N PHE A 207 22.12 1.18 2.83
CA PHE A 207 21.23 1.32 1.68
C PHE A 207 20.45 0.04 1.39
N THR A 208 19.46 0.17 0.52
CA THR A 208 18.75 -0.92 -0.15
C THR A 208 18.88 -0.69 -1.66
N PRO A 209 18.76 -1.71 -2.53
CA PRO A 209 18.76 -1.50 -3.98
C PRO A 209 17.67 -0.50 -4.40
N TYR A 210 17.91 0.22 -5.50
CA TYR A 210 17.36 1.56 -5.75
C TYR A 210 15.85 1.73 -5.53
N TYR A 211 15.03 0.92 -6.20
CA TYR A 211 13.57 0.96 -6.14
C TYR A 211 13.00 -0.15 -5.26
N HIS A 212 13.77 -0.61 -4.26
CA HIS A 212 13.35 -1.64 -3.32
C HIS A 212 12.91 -2.98 -3.97
N PRO A 213 13.62 -3.54 -4.98
CA PRO A 213 13.24 -4.83 -5.56
C PRO A 213 13.61 -6.02 -4.66
N ILE A 214 12.85 -7.10 -4.74
CA ILE A 214 13.25 -8.41 -4.19
C ILE A 214 14.37 -8.97 -5.07
N LEU A 215 15.63 -8.66 -4.73
CA LEU A 215 16.81 -9.05 -5.51
C LEU A 215 16.83 -10.52 -5.95
N PRO A 216 16.49 -11.50 -5.08
CA PRO A 216 16.39 -12.90 -5.52
C PRO A 216 15.46 -13.12 -6.71
N LEU A 217 14.28 -12.48 -6.74
CA LEU A 217 13.29 -12.65 -7.81
C LEU A 217 13.71 -11.95 -9.10
N LEU A 218 14.46 -10.84 -9.03
CA LEU A 218 15.04 -10.23 -10.23
C LEU A 218 16.18 -11.06 -10.81
N CYS A 219 17.02 -11.64 -9.96
CA CYS A 219 18.07 -12.55 -10.40
C CYS A 219 17.45 -13.70 -11.18
N ASP A 220 16.43 -14.35 -10.61
CA ASP A 220 15.67 -15.42 -11.25
C ASP A 220 14.36 -15.74 -10.50
N THR A 221 13.20 -15.58 -11.13
CA THR A 221 11.91 -15.90 -10.47
C THR A 221 11.78 -17.38 -10.10
N ASN A 222 12.55 -18.28 -10.73
CA ASN A 222 12.54 -19.69 -10.36
C ASN A 222 13.09 -19.96 -8.96
N VAL A 223 13.79 -19.01 -8.34
CA VAL A 223 14.18 -19.09 -6.93
C VAL A 223 12.97 -19.27 -6.01
N GLY A 224 11.76 -18.90 -6.47
CA GLY A 224 10.51 -19.19 -5.78
C GLY A 224 10.35 -20.69 -5.47
N TYR A 225 10.70 -21.59 -6.39
CA TYR A 225 10.64 -23.04 -6.17
C TYR A 225 11.63 -23.53 -5.10
N GLU A 226 12.81 -22.90 -5.02
CA GLU A 226 13.80 -23.20 -4.00
C GLU A 226 13.31 -22.76 -2.62
N SER A 227 12.60 -21.61 -2.54
CA SER A 227 12.03 -21.10 -1.29
C SER A 227 10.78 -21.87 -0.83
N ASN A 228 9.96 -22.33 -1.79
CA ASN A 228 8.71 -23.05 -1.57
C ASN A 228 8.39 -23.93 -2.79
N ALA A 229 8.57 -25.25 -2.67
CA ALA A 229 8.39 -26.19 -3.77
C ALA A 229 6.95 -26.25 -4.34
N ALA A 230 5.93 -25.84 -3.56
CA ALA A 230 4.52 -25.89 -3.95
C ALA A 230 4.03 -24.59 -4.64
N ILE A 231 4.90 -23.62 -4.86
CA ILE A 231 4.52 -22.32 -5.42
C ILE A 231 4.13 -22.43 -6.91
N HIS A 232 3.15 -21.63 -7.34
CA HIS A 232 2.79 -21.51 -8.75
C HIS A 232 3.49 -20.28 -9.32
N LEU A 233 4.44 -20.45 -10.24
CA LEU A 233 5.20 -19.33 -10.81
C LEU A 233 4.49 -18.65 -12.01
N PRO A 234 4.87 -17.41 -12.36
CA PRO A 234 4.38 -16.72 -13.56
C PRO A 234 4.63 -17.50 -14.85
N GLN A 235 3.85 -17.18 -15.89
CA GLN A 235 3.97 -17.85 -17.18
C GLN A 235 5.33 -17.56 -17.85
N HIS A 236 5.84 -16.35 -17.67
CA HIS A 236 7.12 -15.90 -18.18
C HIS A 236 8.12 -15.84 -17.02
N ARG A 237 9.16 -16.67 -17.10
CA ARG A 237 10.29 -16.60 -16.18
C ARG A 237 11.03 -15.28 -16.36
N VAL A 238 11.13 -14.49 -15.30
CA VAL A 238 11.96 -13.28 -15.29
C VAL A 238 13.34 -13.65 -14.78
N ARG A 239 14.36 -13.31 -15.57
CA ARG A 239 15.78 -13.53 -15.25
C ARG A 239 16.58 -12.31 -15.68
N ARG A 240 16.70 -11.34 -14.79
CA ARG A 240 17.29 -10.01 -15.01
C ARG A 240 18.39 -9.72 -13.98
N PRO A 241 19.45 -10.56 -13.86
CA PRO A 241 20.56 -10.28 -12.94
C PRO A 241 21.29 -8.97 -13.26
N GLY A 242 21.24 -8.49 -14.51
CA GLY A 242 21.74 -7.18 -14.89
C GLY A 242 20.95 -6.02 -14.24
N ASP A 243 19.63 -6.15 -14.12
CA ASP A 243 18.80 -5.15 -13.45
C ASP A 243 19.01 -5.18 -11.94
N ALA A 244 19.13 -6.38 -11.36
CA ALA A 244 19.54 -6.54 -9.96
C ALA A 244 20.87 -5.83 -9.66
N ALA A 245 21.86 -5.96 -10.56
CA ALA A 245 23.16 -5.30 -10.41
C ALA A 245 23.03 -3.78 -10.57
N ALA A 246 22.29 -3.31 -11.58
CA ALA A 246 22.04 -1.89 -11.79
C ALA A 246 21.32 -1.23 -10.61
N GLN A 247 20.33 -1.91 -10.00
CA GLN A 247 19.62 -1.43 -8.80
C GLN A 247 20.58 -1.26 -7.62
N VAL A 248 21.54 -2.17 -7.44
CA VAL A 248 22.57 -2.07 -6.39
C VAL A 248 23.56 -0.94 -6.68
N GLU A 249 24.10 -0.89 -7.89
CA GLU A 249 25.07 0.15 -8.31
C GLU A 249 24.48 1.56 -8.21
N ARG A 250 23.26 1.74 -8.74
CA ARG A 250 22.53 3.01 -8.62
C ARG A 250 22.26 3.35 -7.17
N GLY A 251 21.92 2.35 -6.34
CA GLY A 251 21.63 2.56 -4.92
C GLY A 251 22.86 3.04 -4.15
N ILE A 252 24.02 2.44 -4.38
CA ILE A 252 25.30 2.87 -3.81
C ILE A 252 25.66 4.28 -4.27
N ALA A 253 25.53 4.58 -5.56
CA ALA A 253 25.81 5.89 -6.11
C ALA A 253 24.91 6.98 -5.48
N ARG A 254 23.62 6.68 -5.33
CA ARG A 254 22.63 7.59 -4.75
C ARG A 254 22.86 7.83 -3.26
N HIS A 255 23.15 6.77 -2.50
CA HIS A 255 23.55 6.87 -1.10
C HIS A 255 24.81 7.75 -0.96
N THR A 256 25.82 7.52 -1.79
CA THR A 256 27.07 8.31 -1.79
C THR A 256 26.80 9.78 -2.06
N ARG A 257 25.90 10.10 -3.01
CA ARG A 257 25.47 11.48 -3.27
C ARG A 257 24.79 12.12 -2.06
N ALA A 258 23.93 11.37 -1.37
CA ALA A 258 23.19 11.87 -0.19
C ALA A 258 24.08 12.06 1.04
N PHE A 259 25.01 11.15 1.30
CA PHE A 259 25.70 11.09 2.59
C PHE A 259 27.21 11.31 2.51
N GLY A 260 27.77 11.40 1.31
CA GLY A 260 29.18 11.74 1.06
C GLY A 260 30.14 10.54 1.08
N ALA A 261 29.65 9.32 1.36
CA ALA A 261 30.44 8.10 1.35
C ALA A 261 29.60 6.89 0.87
N PRO A 262 30.22 5.86 0.28
CA PRO A 262 29.53 4.62 -0.03
C PRO A 262 29.00 3.94 1.24
N PRO A 263 27.83 3.28 1.17
CA PRO A 263 27.27 2.56 2.32
C PRO A 263 28.15 1.36 2.68
N ALA A 264 28.24 1.05 3.97
CA ALA A 264 29.04 -0.08 4.46
C ALA A 264 28.32 -1.43 4.31
N GLY A 265 26.98 -1.44 4.32
CA GLY A 265 26.20 -2.66 4.14
C GLY A 265 24.80 -2.40 3.60
N CYS A 266 24.10 -3.50 3.35
CA CYS A 266 22.83 -3.52 2.63
C CYS A 266 21.74 -4.16 3.49
N TRP A 267 20.61 -3.48 3.65
CA TRP A 267 19.35 -4.17 3.95
C TRP A 267 18.72 -4.51 2.60
N PRO A 268 18.80 -5.77 2.12
CA PRO A 268 18.05 -6.14 0.92
C PRO A 268 16.56 -5.99 1.21
N ALA A 269 15.78 -5.57 0.21
CA ALA A 269 14.34 -5.37 0.35
C ALA A 269 13.70 -6.59 1.04
N GLU A 270 12.95 -6.34 2.10
CA GLU A 270 12.21 -7.38 2.84
C GLU A 270 13.11 -8.47 3.45
N GLY A 271 14.39 -8.16 3.71
CA GLY A 271 15.38 -9.15 4.15
C GLY A 271 15.59 -10.28 3.13
N GLY A 272 15.32 -10.02 1.84
CA GLY A 272 15.34 -11.00 0.76
C GLY A 272 16.75 -11.48 0.44
N LEU A 273 17.05 -12.74 0.75
CA LEU A 273 18.36 -13.37 0.53
C LEU A 273 18.25 -14.59 -0.40
N SER A 274 19.28 -14.80 -1.21
CA SER A 274 19.55 -16.02 -2.00
C SER A 274 21.04 -16.04 -2.35
N GLN A 275 21.58 -17.17 -2.82
CA GLN A 275 23.01 -17.25 -3.19
C GLN A 275 23.39 -16.19 -4.24
N GLN A 276 22.58 -16.01 -5.29
CA GLN A 276 22.86 -15.01 -6.34
C GLN A 276 22.79 -13.58 -5.81
N ALA A 277 21.85 -13.28 -4.90
CA ALA A 277 21.75 -11.96 -4.29
C ALA A 277 22.97 -11.66 -3.39
N VAL A 278 23.44 -12.62 -2.59
CA VAL A 278 24.63 -12.40 -1.75
C VAL A 278 25.91 -12.29 -2.56
N ASP A 279 26.06 -13.06 -3.65
CA ASP A 279 27.19 -12.94 -4.57
C ASP A 279 27.24 -11.54 -5.20
N LEU A 280 26.08 -11.02 -5.60
CA LEU A 280 25.93 -9.68 -6.16
C LEU A 280 26.33 -8.59 -5.14
N LEU A 281 25.85 -8.69 -3.90
CA LEU A 281 26.20 -7.73 -2.85
C LEU A 281 27.68 -7.81 -2.43
N ALA A 282 28.26 -9.01 -2.42
CA ALA A 282 29.68 -9.21 -2.14
C ALA A 282 30.57 -8.60 -3.24
N ASN A 283 30.18 -8.76 -4.52
CA ASN A 283 30.85 -8.13 -5.66
C ASN A 283 30.73 -6.59 -5.64
N ALA A 284 29.61 -6.07 -5.13
CA ALA A 284 29.42 -4.64 -4.88
C ALA A 284 30.14 -4.13 -3.61
N HIS A 285 30.99 -4.97 -2.98
CA HIS A 285 31.79 -4.65 -1.80
C HIS A 285 30.97 -4.27 -0.55
N SER A 286 29.73 -4.74 -0.43
CA SER A 286 28.99 -4.65 0.83
C SER A 286 29.72 -5.46 1.91
N ARG A 287 29.89 -4.89 3.11
CA ARG A 287 30.48 -5.61 4.26
C ARG A 287 29.49 -6.58 4.90
N TRP A 288 28.22 -6.19 4.90
CA TRP A 288 27.16 -7.03 5.44
C TRP A 288 25.86 -6.91 4.64
N ALA A 289 25.06 -7.97 4.75
CA ALA A 289 23.64 -8.00 4.41
C ALA A 289 22.85 -8.58 5.59
N ALA A 290 21.54 -8.35 5.64
CA ALA A 290 20.72 -8.92 6.71
C ALA A 290 19.43 -9.57 6.18
N GLY A 291 18.94 -10.55 6.94
CA GLY A 291 17.69 -11.27 6.69
C GLY A 291 17.06 -11.73 8.00
N ASP A 292 16.15 -12.69 7.95
CA ASP A 292 15.38 -13.14 9.12
C ASP A 292 15.80 -14.50 9.68
N GLU A 293 15.51 -14.74 10.96
CA GLU A 293 15.80 -16.01 11.60
C GLU A 293 15.17 -17.23 10.90
N ALA A 294 14.01 -17.07 10.24
CA ALA A 294 13.40 -18.13 9.44
C ALA A 294 14.34 -18.59 8.30
N VAL A 295 14.98 -17.62 7.63
CA VAL A 295 15.97 -17.89 6.58
C VAL A 295 17.21 -18.56 7.18
N LEU A 296 17.67 -18.11 8.35
CA LEU A 296 18.80 -18.73 9.05
C LEU A 296 18.52 -20.19 9.41
N PHE A 297 17.39 -20.47 10.07
CA PHE A 297 17.08 -21.82 10.53
C PHE A 297 16.88 -22.78 9.36
N ALA A 298 16.22 -22.34 8.28
CA ALA A 298 16.13 -23.11 7.05
C ALA A 298 17.51 -23.38 6.44
N SER A 299 18.41 -22.39 6.42
CA SER A 299 19.80 -22.54 5.94
C SER A 299 20.61 -23.53 6.77
N LEU A 300 20.33 -23.62 8.08
CA LEU A 300 20.97 -24.58 9.00
C LEU A 300 20.31 -25.96 9.00
N GLY A 301 19.22 -26.17 8.24
CA GLY A 301 18.44 -27.41 8.27
C GLY A 301 17.78 -27.67 9.62
N ARG A 302 17.38 -26.60 10.34
CA ARG A 302 16.77 -26.66 11.67
C ARG A 302 15.32 -26.20 11.63
N SER A 303 14.51 -26.77 12.52
CA SER A 303 13.17 -26.25 12.80
C SER A 303 13.24 -24.84 13.41
N PRO A 304 12.19 -24.02 13.23
CA PRO A 304 12.04 -22.78 13.97
C PRO A 304 12.17 -23.01 15.48
N ARG A 305 12.74 -22.02 16.18
CA ARG A 305 12.86 -22.08 17.65
C ARG A 305 11.49 -21.97 18.32
N ALA A 306 11.36 -22.53 19.52
CA ALA A 306 10.19 -22.30 20.34
C ALA A 306 10.16 -20.85 20.89
N ASP A 307 8.98 -20.36 21.26
CA ASP A 307 8.84 -19.04 21.87
C ASP A 307 9.69 -18.92 23.14
N GLY A 308 10.44 -17.81 23.24
CA GLY A 308 11.40 -17.55 24.32
C GLY A 308 12.66 -18.44 24.32
N GLU A 309 12.84 -19.37 23.37
CA GLU A 309 14.02 -20.22 23.31
C GLU A 309 15.28 -19.43 22.92
N VAL A 310 16.36 -19.60 23.68
CA VAL A 310 17.65 -18.95 23.42
C VAL A 310 18.56 -19.89 22.61
N VAL A 311 18.58 -19.71 21.29
CA VAL A 311 19.36 -20.52 20.34
C VAL A 311 20.66 -19.78 19.96
N PRO A 312 21.88 -20.27 20.28
CA PRO A 312 23.13 -19.52 20.10
C PRO A 312 23.49 -19.26 18.65
N GLU A 313 22.92 -20.02 17.72
CA GLU A 313 23.02 -19.80 16.28
C GLU A 313 22.34 -18.49 15.87
N LEU A 314 21.23 -18.08 16.50
CA LEU A 314 20.61 -16.81 16.18
C LEU A 314 21.47 -15.61 16.61
N TYR A 315 22.15 -15.75 17.75
CA TYR A 315 22.84 -14.63 18.40
C TYR A 315 24.31 -14.47 17.98
N ARG A 316 24.59 -14.71 16.70
CA ARG A 316 25.91 -14.55 16.08
C ARG A 316 25.77 -14.06 14.63
N LEU A 317 26.86 -13.57 14.07
CA LEU A 317 26.96 -13.23 12.65
C LEU A 317 27.35 -14.47 11.83
N TYR A 318 27.21 -14.41 10.51
CA TYR A 318 27.58 -15.51 9.62
C TYR A 318 28.41 -15.01 8.43
N ALA A 319 29.41 -15.78 8.01
CA ALA A 319 29.96 -15.63 6.66
C ALA A 319 28.97 -16.23 5.65
N ALA A 320 28.68 -15.49 4.56
CA ALA A 320 27.89 -16.02 3.45
C ALA A 320 28.59 -17.24 2.80
N PRO A 321 27.85 -18.11 2.08
CA PRO A 321 28.44 -19.31 1.50
C PRO A 321 29.32 -18.98 0.28
N GLY A 322 30.25 -19.88 -0.01
CA GLY A 322 30.99 -19.88 -1.27
C GLY A 322 31.91 -18.67 -1.47
N ALA A 323 31.90 -18.11 -2.68
CA ALA A 323 32.78 -16.99 -3.05
C ALA A 323 32.45 -15.69 -2.31
N ALA A 324 31.22 -15.56 -1.78
CA ALA A 324 30.75 -14.42 -1.00
C ALA A 324 31.16 -14.46 0.49
N ALA A 325 32.07 -15.34 0.92
CA ALA A 325 32.43 -15.50 2.34
C ALA A 325 33.02 -14.23 3.02
N ASN A 326 33.41 -13.22 2.25
CA ASN A 326 33.78 -11.90 2.75
C ASN A 326 32.56 -11.08 3.23
N LEU A 327 31.37 -11.32 2.67
CA LEU A 327 30.11 -10.73 3.11
C LEU A 327 29.68 -11.36 4.44
N THR A 328 29.27 -10.51 5.38
CA THR A 328 28.71 -10.95 6.66
C THR A 328 27.18 -10.89 6.61
N LEU A 329 26.51 -11.96 7.03
CA LEU A 329 25.07 -12.04 7.17
C LEU A 329 24.69 -11.85 8.63
N ALA A 330 23.78 -10.93 8.89
CA ALA A 330 23.12 -10.74 10.17
C ALA A 330 21.66 -11.21 10.06
N PHE A 331 21.19 -11.94 11.06
CA PHE A 331 19.80 -12.41 11.08
C PHE A 331 19.04 -11.75 12.23
N ARG A 332 17.85 -11.25 11.89
CA ARG A 332 16.90 -10.57 12.76
C ARG A 332 16.39 -11.52 13.85
N ASP A 333 16.35 -11.05 15.09
CA ASP A 333 15.48 -11.66 16.11
C ASP A 333 14.05 -11.19 15.84
N HIS A 334 13.27 -12.06 15.21
CA HIS A 334 11.94 -11.75 14.71
C HIS A 334 11.00 -11.33 15.83
N ASP A 335 10.88 -12.14 16.88
CA ASP A 335 9.98 -11.88 18.02
C ASP A 335 10.29 -10.53 18.69
N LEU A 336 11.56 -10.26 19.03
CA LEU A 336 11.90 -9.01 19.71
C LEU A 336 11.69 -7.78 18.81
N SER A 337 11.93 -7.92 17.51
CA SER A 337 11.70 -6.84 16.55
C SER A 337 10.20 -6.58 16.35
N ASP A 338 9.38 -7.63 16.22
CA ASP A 338 7.94 -7.55 16.04
C ASP A 338 7.22 -7.03 17.29
N ARG A 339 7.75 -7.29 18.49
CA ARG A 339 7.20 -6.69 19.71
C ARG A 339 7.25 -5.16 19.66
N ILE A 340 8.35 -4.59 19.16
CA ILE A 340 8.47 -3.14 18.95
C ILE A 340 7.50 -2.68 17.86
N GLY A 341 7.41 -3.39 16.74
CA GLY A 341 6.56 -3.01 15.61
C GLY A 341 5.06 -3.07 15.92
N PHE A 342 4.61 -4.12 16.62
CA PHE A 342 3.19 -4.51 16.62
C PHE A 342 2.58 -4.71 18.01
N THR A 343 3.39 -4.97 19.04
CA THR A 343 2.86 -5.34 20.37
C THR A 343 2.90 -4.19 21.37
N TYR A 344 4.06 -3.54 21.50
CA TYR A 344 4.31 -2.53 22.54
C TYR A 344 3.56 -1.22 22.35
N SER A 345 2.96 -0.97 21.18
CA SER A 345 2.11 0.21 20.93
C SER A 345 0.88 0.29 21.85
N ARG A 346 0.46 -0.85 22.42
CA ARG A 346 -0.67 -0.96 23.35
C ARG A 346 -0.25 -0.95 24.82
N TRP A 347 1.05 -0.89 25.10
CA TRP A 347 1.61 -0.96 26.44
C TRP A 347 1.95 0.44 26.96
N ASP A 348 2.10 0.54 28.27
CA ASP A 348 2.81 1.69 28.84
C ASP A 348 4.27 1.68 28.35
N SER A 349 4.82 2.85 28.03
CA SER A 349 6.14 2.96 27.39
C SER A 349 7.27 2.43 28.27
N GLU A 350 7.26 2.71 29.58
CA GLU A 350 8.30 2.24 30.49
C GLU A 350 8.17 0.74 30.74
N ALA A 351 6.94 0.22 30.86
CA ALA A 351 6.68 -1.21 31.00
C ALA A 351 7.15 -2.01 29.76
N ALA A 352 6.88 -1.50 28.56
CA ALA A 352 7.32 -2.11 27.30
C ALA A 352 8.86 -2.15 27.20
N VAL A 353 9.53 -1.05 27.56
CA VAL A 353 11.00 -1.00 27.58
C VAL A 353 11.57 -1.97 28.61
N ALA A 354 11.01 -2.03 29.82
CA ALA A 354 11.45 -2.96 30.85
C ALA A 354 11.31 -4.43 30.42
N ASP A 355 10.23 -4.78 29.72
CA ASP A 355 10.00 -6.10 29.14
C ASP A 355 11.08 -6.46 28.10
N LEU A 356 11.34 -5.58 27.13
CA LEU A 356 12.36 -5.80 26.11
C LEU A 356 13.77 -5.96 26.72
N ILE A 357 14.13 -5.12 27.70
CA ILE A 357 15.42 -5.23 28.40
C ILE A 357 15.50 -6.56 29.17
N THR A 358 14.41 -7.01 29.77
CA THR A 358 14.34 -8.32 30.46
C THR A 358 14.56 -9.47 29.48
N HIS A 359 13.98 -9.41 28.28
CA HIS A 359 14.22 -10.38 27.22
C HIS A 359 15.70 -10.39 26.79
N LEU A 360 16.30 -9.23 26.54
CA LEU A 360 17.73 -9.13 26.18
C LEU A 360 18.65 -9.67 27.27
N GLN A 361 18.35 -9.42 28.55
CA GLN A 361 19.10 -9.98 29.67
C GLN A 361 18.92 -11.50 29.78
N THR A 362 17.73 -12.02 29.48
CA THR A 362 17.43 -13.46 29.44
C THR A 362 18.23 -14.15 28.33
N VAL A 363 18.27 -13.56 27.13
CA VAL A 363 19.12 -13.99 26.02
C VAL A 363 20.58 -14.02 26.48
N ARG A 364 21.09 -12.92 27.04
CA ARG A 364 22.46 -12.84 27.54
C ARG A 364 22.78 -13.94 28.54
N LYS A 365 21.88 -14.20 29.49
CA LYS A 365 22.04 -15.26 30.51
C LYS A 365 22.05 -16.65 29.86
N GLY A 366 21.14 -16.92 28.92
CA GLY A 366 21.05 -18.20 28.20
C GLY A 366 22.25 -18.49 27.27
N LEU A 367 23.03 -17.48 26.94
CA LEU A 367 24.25 -17.59 26.13
C LEU A 367 25.53 -17.74 26.94
N GLN A 368 25.48 -17.62 28.27
CA GLN A 368 26.66 -17.78 29.12
C GLN A 368 27.28 -19.17 28.94
N GLY A 369 28.56 -19.22 28.61
CA GLY A 369 29.30 -20.46 28.33
C GLY A 369 28.98 -21.11 26.98
N ARG A 370 28.07 -20.54 26.18
CA ARG A 370 27.66 -21.01 24.84
C ARG A 370 28.05 -20.05 23.71
N ALA A 371 28.41 -18.82 24.05
CA ALA A 371 28.88 -17.78 23.14
C ALA A 371 30.03 -17.00 23.80
N THR A 372 30.88 -16.37 23.00
CA THR A 372 31.99 -15.54 23.50
C THR A 372 31.65 -14.05 23.39
N ARG A 373 31.21 -13.61 22.21
CA ARG A 373 30.79 -12.24 21.92
C ARG A 373 29.46 -12.26 21.15
N PRO A 374 28.36 -12.62 21.81
CA PRO A 374 27.06 -12.73 21.14
C PRO A 374 26.56 -11.37 20.65
N VAL A 375 25.75 -11.41 19.60
CA VAL A 375 25.07 -10.25 19.02
C VAL A 375 23.61 -10.57 18.78
N VAL A 376 22.72 -9.63 19.08
CA VAL A 376 21.31 -9.68 18.72
C VAL A 376 21.00 -8.54 17.75
N ASN A 377 20.26 -8.85 16.69
CA ASN A 377 19.89 -7.88 15.65
C ASN A 377 18.39 -7.60 15.73
N LEU A 378 18.03 -6.37 16.07
CA LEU A 378 16.66 -5.86 16.07
C LEU A 378 16.49 -5.05 14.78
N ILE A 379 15.69 -5.54 13.84
CA ILE A 379 15.57 -4.96 12.50
C ILE A 379 14.09 -4.73 12.21
N LEU A 380 13.70 -3.51 11.86
CA LEU A 380 12.31 -3.16 11.60
C LEU A 380 12.19 -1.84 10.83
N ASP A 381 11.00 -1.60 10.29
CA ASP A 381 10.67 -0.35 9.62
C ASP A 381 10.77 0.85 10.56
N GLY A 382 11.13 1.98 9.97
CA GLY A 382 11.33 3.24 10.67
C GLY A 382 10.08 4.09 10.80
N GLU A 383 9.02 3.86 10.03
CA GLU A 383 7.85 4.77 10.06
C GLU A 383 6.53 4.13 10.52
N ASN A 384 6.36 2.82 10.32
CA ASN A 384 5.05 2.17 10.40
C ASN A 384 4.44 2.11 11.81
N ALA A 385 5.26 1.90 12.84
CA ALA A 385 4.75 1.64 14.18
C ALA A 385 4.24 2.90 14.90
N TRP A 386 4.84 4.05 14.63
CA TRP A 386 4.81 5.18 15.57
C TRP A 386 3.46 5.87 15.68
N GLU A 387 2.63 5.84 14.65
CA GLU A 387 1.29 6.45 14.69
C GLU A 387 0.35 5.78 15.71
N PHE A 388 0.65 4.55 16.12
CA PHE A 388 -0.10 3.79 17.11
C PHE A 388 0.38 4.04 18.55
N TYR A 389 1.61 4.51 18.70
CA TYR A 389 2.18 4.86 20.00
C TYR A 389 1.72 6.25 20.47
N PRO A 390 1.64 6.47 21.80
CA PRO A 390 1.51 7.82 22.35
C PRO A 390 2.61 8.76 21.84
N GLU A 391 2.23 9.99 21.48
CA GLU A 391 3.15 11.04 21.00
C GLU A 391 4.10 10.57 19.88
N ASN A 392 3.59 9.79 18.93
CA ASN A 392 4.35 9.24 17.81
C ASN A 392 5.61 8.47 18.25
N GLY A 393 5.49 7.68 19.32
CA GLY A 393 6.58 6.82 19.80
C GLY A 393 7.68 7.53 20.59
N ARG A 394 7.64 8.87 20.73
CA ARG A 394 8.70 9.64 21.39
C ARG A 394 9.01 9.17 22.82
N PRO A 395 8.04 8.97 23.73
CA PRO A 395 8.32 8.50 25.09
C PRO A 395 9.00 7.13 25.09
N PHE A 396 8.48 6.19 24.31
CA PHE A 396 9.02 4.84 24.17
C PHE A 396 10.44 4.84 23.61
N LEU A 397 10.71 5.51 22.49
CA LEU A 397 12.02 5.51 21.85
C LEU A 397 13.11 6.16 22.72
N LEU A 398 12.79 7.25 23.42
CA LEU A 398 13.73 7.88 24.35
C LEU A 398 14.02 6.98 25.56
N ALA A 399 13.01 6.33 26.13
CA ALA A 399 13.19 5.37 27.22
C ALA A 399 14.01 4.15 26.76
N LEU A 400 13.69 3.60 25.58
CA LEU A 400 14.40 2.47 24.98
C LEU A 400 15.88 2.78 24.77
N TYR A 401 16.20 3.91 24.12
CA TYR A 401 17.58 4.27 23.82
C TYR A 401 18.39 4.52 25.10
N ARG A 402 17.79 5.15 26.12
CA ARG A 402 18.44 5.32 27.43
C ARG A 402 18.69 3.96 28.08
N ALA A 403 17.67 3.10 28.15
CA ALA A 403 17.78 1.80 28.76
C ALA A 403 18.86 0.92 28.08
N LEU A 404 18.90 0.89 26.75
CA LEU A 404 19.90 0.14 25.99
C LEU A 404 21.32 0.68 26.19
N SER A 405 21.50 2.00 26.25
CA SER A 405 22.82 2.63 26.42
C SER A 405 23.35 2.57 27.86
N GLN A 406 22.48 2.37 28.85
CA GLN A 406 22.83 2.43 30.28
C GLN A 406 22.76 1.08 31.01
N THR A 407 22.13 0.06 30.43
CA THR A 407 22.02 -1.26 31.07
C THR A 407 23.35 -2.01 31.03
N ASP A 408 23.90 -2.30 32.22
CA ASP A 408 25.14 -3.05 32.36
C ASP A 408 25.12 -4.39 31.61
N GLY A 409 26.16 -4.59 30.81
CA GLY A 409 26.43 -5.76 29.98
C GLY A 409 25.48 -5.93 28.78
N LEU A 410 24.76 -4.89 28.39
CA LEU A 410 24.31 -4.66 27.01
C LEU A 410 25.26 -3.64 26.37
N VAL A 411 25.65 -3.86 25.12
CA VAL A 411 26.54 -2.95 24.38
C VAL A 411 25.93 -2.64 23.03
N VAL A 412 25.45 -1.41 22.86
CA VAL A 412 24.83 -0.98 21.60
C VAL A 412 25.89 -0.68 20.55
N ARG A 413 25.76 -1.28 19.36
CA ARG A 413 26.66 -1.08 18.21
C ARG A 413 25.86 -0.95 16.92
N THR A 414 26.50 -0.38 15.90
CA THR A 414 26.03 -0.51 14.52
C THR A 414 26.39 -1.91 14.00
N LEU A 415 25.83 -2.33 12.86
CA LEU A 415 26.14 -3.66 12.29
C LEU A 415 27.62 -3.80 11.91
N SER A 416 28.21 -2.80 11.24
CA SER A 416 29.66 -2.75 11.01
C SER A 416 30.44 -2.70 12.32
N GLY A 417 29.95 -1.97 13.33
CA GLY A 417 30.57 -1.90 14.64
C GLY A 417 30.58 -3.24 15.39
N ALA A 418 29.60 -4.12 15.16
CA ALA A 418 29.59 -5.49 15.69
C ALA A 418 30.59 -6.40 14.97
N ILE A 419 30.74 -6.24 13.65
CA ILE A 419 31.79 -6.94 12.88
C ILE A 419 33.17 -6.51 13.38
N ASP A 420 33.40 -5.22 13.54
CA ASP A 420 34.68 -4.65 13.99
C ASP A 420 35.00 -5.00 15.45
N ALA A 421 33.98 -5.24 16.27
CA ALA A 421 34.12 -5.75 17.63
C ALA A 421 34.50 -7.24 17.68
N GLY A 422 34.51 -7.93 16.55
CA GLY A 422 34.74 -9.37 16.48
C GLY A 422 33.66 -10.16 17.22
N CYS A 423 32.39 -9.75 17.06
CA CYS A 423 31.26 -10.58 17.49
C CYS A 423 31.35 -11.99 16.89
N ASP A 424 30.80 -12.97 17.59
CA ASP A 424 30.86 -14.38 17.18
C ASP A 424 30.41 -14.50 15.72
N ARG A 425 31.20 -15.20 14.90
CA ARG A 425 30.96 -15.35 13.46
C ARG A 425 31.01 -16.82 13.07
N GLY A 426 29.86 -17.37 12.68
CA GLY A 426 29.73 -18.70 12.08
C GLY A 426 29.98 -18.67 10.57
N ARG A 427 29.84 -19.84 9.93
CA ARG A 427 29.84 -19.98 8.46
C ARG A 427 28.60 -20.76 8.05
N LEU A 428 27.94 -20.31 6.98
CA LEU A 428 26.88 -21.08 6.33
C LEU A 428 27.48 -21.84 5.14
N ASP A 429 27.21 -23.13 5.06
CA ASP A 429 27.62 -23.94 3.90
C ASP A 429 26.58 -23.86 2.76
N HIS A 430 25.33 -23.53 3.09
CA HIS A 430 24.22 -23.27 2.17
C HIS A 430 23.38 -22.11 2.71
N LEU A 431 22.76 -21.34 1.81
CA LEU A 431 21.83 -20.27 2.13
C LEU A 431 20.47 -20.57 1.52
N HIS A 432 19.48 -20.82 2.38
CA HIS A 432 18.08 -20.96 1.97
C HIS A 432 17.59 -19.63 1.38
N PRO A 433 16.95 -19.62 0.21
CA PRO A 433 16.40 -18.40 -0.35
C PRO A 433 15.07 -18.04 0.34
N GLY A 434 14.97 -16.82 0.85
CA GLY A 434 13.76 -16.36 1.51
C GLY A 434 13.80 -14.90 1.93
N SER A 435 12.68 -14.43 2.47
CA SER A 435 12.50 -13.08 3.01
C SER A 435 12.27 -13.12 4.51
N TRP A 436 12.08 -11.94 5.11
CA TRP A 436 11.68 -11.82 6.51
C TRP A 436 10.25 -12.23 6.84
N ILE A 437 9.42 -12.48 5.83
CA ILE A 437 8.06 -12.98 6.02
C ILE A 437 8.03 -14.46 5.65
N HIS A 438 7.74 -15.30 6.64
CA HIS A 438 7.63 -16.75 6.52
C HIS A 438 8.86 -17.48 5.94
N GLY A 439 10.02 -16.81 5.82
CA GLY A 439 11.23 -17.40 5.24
C GLY A 439 11.11 -17.79 3.77
N ASN A 440 10.20 -17.17 3.02
CA ASN A 440 9.98 -17.45 1.59
C ASN A 440 9.56 -16.18 0.81
N PHE A 441 9.22 -16.31 -0.48
CA PHE A 441 8.85 -15.18 -1.35
C PHE A 441 7.37 -15.11 -1.71
N ASN A 442 6.48 -15.89 -1.06
CA ASN A 442 5.07 -16.00 -1.43
C ASN A 442 4.32 -14.65 -1.39
N ILE A 443 4.81 -13.69 -0.61
CA ILE A 443 4.26 -12.34 -0.55
C ILE A 443 4.46 -11.57 -1.87
N TRP A 444 5.49 -11.86 -2.67
CA TRP A 444 5.78 -11.11 -3.91
C TRP A 444 5.68 -11.94 -5.19
N ILE A 445 5.50 -13.26 -5.10
CA ILE A 445 5.30 -14.16 -6.25
C ILE A 445 4.45 -15.36 -5.82
N GLY A 446 3.74 -16.02 -6.74
CA GLY A 446 2.96 -17.23 -6.41
C GLY A 446 1.45 -17.07 -6.60
N HIS A 447 0.92 -15.90 -6.24
CA HIS A 447 -0.49 -15.58 -6.41
C HIS A 447 -0.81 -15.22 -7.89
N PRO A 448 -1.97 -15.57 -8.46
CA PRO A 448 -2.31 -15.25 -9.85
C PRO A 448 -2.12 -13.79 -10.24
N GLU A 449 -2.46 -12.85 -9.36
CA GLU A 449 -2.27 -11.41 -9.60
C GLU A 449 -0.80 -10.99 -9.59
N LYS A 450 -0.03 -11.48 -8.61
CA LYS A 450 1.42 -11.24 -8.52
C LYS A 450 2.13 -11.80 -9.76
N ASN A 451 1.71 -12.98 -10.20
CA ASN A 451 2.23 -13.64 -11.39
C ASN A 451 1.90 -12.87 -12.66
N LEU A 452 0.67 -12.36 -12.79
CA LEU A 452 0.29 -11.50 -13.90
C LEU A 452 1.11 -10.20 -13.92
N ALA A 453 1.38 -9.60 -12.77
CA ALA A 453 2.29 -8.46 -12.67
C ALA A 453 3.71 -8.80 -13.15
N TRP A 454 4.28 -9.93 -12.72
CA TRP A 454 5.58 -10.41 -13.23
C TRP A 454 5.57 -10.68 -14.74
N ASP A 455 4.50 -11.24 -15.28
CA ASP A 455 4.32 -11.44 -16.72
C ASP A 455 4.34 -10.10 -17.48
N TRP A 456 3.77 -9.04 -16.91
CA TRP A 456 3.81 -7.70 -17.48
C TRP A 456 5.20 -7.07 -17.43
N VAL A 457 5.95 -7.25 -16.33
CA VAL A 457 7.37 -6.86 -16.23
C VAL A 457 8.19 -7.57 -17.31
N ALA A 458 8.02 -8.88 -17.49
CA ALA A 458 8.73 -9.67 -18.50
C ALA A 458 8.49 -9.15 -19.93
N ARG A 459 7.24 -8.79 -20.25
CA ARG A 459 6.86 -8.23 -21.55
C ARG A 459 7.47 -6.86 -21.78
N ALA A 460 7.39 -5.96 -20.80
CA ALA A 460 7.98 -4.62 -20.90
C ALA A 460 9.51 -4.68 -21.04
N ALA A 461 10.18 -5.55 -20.29
CA ALA A 461 11.62 -5.79 -20.40
C ALA A 461 12.00 -6.27 -21.81
N THR A 462 11.23 -7.22 -22.38
CA THR A 462 11.46 -7.71 -23.74
C THR A 462 11.35 -6.58 -24.78
N VAL A 463 10.37 -5.69 -24.63
CA VAL A 463 10.16 -4.55 -25.54
C VAL A 463 11.31 -3.55 -25.42
N LEU A 464 11.78 -3.27 -24.20
CA LEU A 464 12.95 -2.42 -23.95
C LEU A 464 14.22 -3.00 -24.60
N ASP A 465 14.47 -4.32 -24.43
CA ASP A 465 15.65 -4.98 -24.97
C ASP A 465 15.66 -5.00 -26.52
N GLN A 466 14.48 -5.08 -27.14
CA GLN A 466 14.33 -5.08 -28.60
C GLN A 466 14.38 -3.68 -29.24
N ALA A 467 14.14 -2.62 -28.45
CA ALA A 467 14.12 -1.23 -28.93
C ALA A 467 15.54 -0.68 -29.13
N THR A 468 16.20 -1.11 -30.20
CA THR A 468 17.58 -0.70 -30.56
C THR A 468 17.63 0.58 -31.40
N GLU A 469 16.50 1.02 -31.93
CA GLU A 469 16.36 2.19 -32.79
C GLU A 469 16.09 3.49 -32.03
N VAL A 470 15.83 3.42 -30.73
CA VAL A 470 15.50 4.56 -29.87
C VAL A 470 16.77 5.26 -29.40
N ASP A 471 16.75 6.58 -29.28
CA ASP A 471 17.89 7.33 -28.75
C ASP A 471 18.20 6.96 -27.29
N GLU A 472 19.46 7.15 -26.89
CA GLU A 472 19.91 6.75 -25.55
C GLU A 472 19.17 7.47 -24.41
N PRO A 473 18.85 8.77 -24.48
CA PRO A 473 18.07 9.45 -23.44
C PRO A 473 16.69 8.83 -23.21
N ARG A 474 15.93 8.55 -24.26
CA ARG A 474 14.61 7.89 -24.13
C ARG A 474 14.76 6.46 -23.64
N ARG A 475 15.76 5.74 -24.14
CA ARG A 475 16.05 4.37 -23.67
C ARG A 475 16.36 4.34 -22.17
N GLN A 476 17.12 5.30 -21.65
CA GLN A 476 17.41 5.43 -20.22
C GLN A 476 16.17 5.79 -19.39
N GLN A 477 15.28 6.64 -19.91
CA GLN A 477 13.99 6.93 -19.26
C GLN A 477 13.10 5.68 -19.17
N ALA A 478 12.95 4.96 -20.28
CA ALA A 478 12.21 3.70 -20.31
C ALA A 478 12.83 2.66 -19.36
N TYR A 479 14.16 2.58 -19.30
CA TYR A 479 14.85 1.66 -18.40
C TYR A 479 14.63 2.03 -16.93
N ALA A 480 14.68 3.32 -16.57
CA ALA A 480 14.36 3.78 -15.21
C ALA A 480 12.93 3.42 -14.80
N SER A 481 11.95 3.54 -15.70
CA SER A 481 10.56 3.14 -15.42
C SER A 481 10.38 1.63 -15.29
N LEU A 482 11.14 0.83 -16.05
CA LEU A 482 11.16 -0.62 -15.84
C LEU A 482 11.70 -0.94 -14.43
N LEU A 483 12.84 -0.37 -14.04
CA LEU A 483 13.41 -0.57 -12.71
C LEU A 483 12.48 -0.11 -11.58
N ALA A 484 11.69 0.95 -11.80
CA ALA A 484 10.66 1.37 -10.86
C ALA A 484 9.55 0.31 -10.73
N ALA A 485 9.06 -0.25 -11.84
CA ALA A 485 8.05 -1.32 -11.85
C ALA A 485 8.54 -2.65 -11.22
N GLU A 486 9.85 -2.83 -11.03
CA GLU A 486 10.45 -3.99 -10.35
C GLU A 486 10.41 -3.89 -8.81
N GLY A 487 10.01 -2.75 -8.25
CA GLY A 487 9.93 -2.55 -6.81
C GLY A 487 8.97 -3.53 -6.11
N SER A 488 9.31 -3.95 -4.88
CA SER A 488 8.52 -4.94 -4.14
C SER A 488 7.13 -4.42 -3.76
N ASP A 489 6.99 -3.11 -3.58
CA ASP A 489 5.77 -2.44 -3.12
C ASP A 489 4.55 -2.79 -3.98
N TRP A 490 4.72 -2.92 -5.29
CA TRP A 490 3.62 -3.22 -6.21
C TRP A 490 3.03 -4.61 -5.93
N PHE A 491 3.90 -5.58 -5.66
CA PHE A 491 3.51 -6.98 -5.47
C PHE A 491 2.92 -7.22 -4.08
N TRP A 492 3.24 -6.38 -3.10
CA TRP A 492 2.72 -6.43 -1.74
C TRP A 492 1.19 -6.33 -1.68
N TRP A 493 0.61 -5.47 -2.52
CA TRP A 493 -0.82 -5.18 -2.57
C TRP A 493 -1.62 -6.14 -3.45
N TYR A 494 -0.96 -7.02 -4.20
CA TYR A 494 -1.62 -8.01 -5.04
C TYR A 494 -1.95 -9.28 -4.26
N GLY A 495 -3.14 -9.83 -4.51
CA GLY A 495 -3.63 -11.05 -3.87
C GLY A 495 -4.24 -10.86 -2.50
N ASP A 496 -4.18 -11.93 -1.71
CA ASP A 496 -5.10 -12.12 -0.60
C ASP A 496 -4.54 -11.70 0.78
N ASP A 497 -3.24 -11.42 0.84
CA ASP A 497 -2.44 -11.32 2.06
C ASP A 497 -2.57 -9.95 2.75
N HIS A 498 -2.67 -8.87 1.97
CA HIS A 498 -2.68 -7.48 2.47
C HIS A 498 -3.79 -6.66 1.82
N TYR A 499 -4.16 -5.56 2.47
CA TYR A 499 -5.23 -4.65 2.04
C TYR A 499 -4.89 -3.21 2.39
N SER A 500 -5.20 -2.30 1.46
CA SER A 500 -5.26 -0.88 1.69
C SER A 500 -6.51 -0.27 1.05
N ALA A 501 -6.98 0.84 1.62
CA ALA A 501 -7.97 1.68 0.96
C ALA A 501 -7.44 2.32 -0.35
N GLN A 502 -6.14 2.19 -0.64
CA GLN A 502 -5.48 2.70 -1.84
C GLN A 502 -4.96 1.60 -2.80
N ASP A 503 -5.40 0.34 -2.66
CA ASP A 503 -4.93 -0.77 -3.52
C ASP A 503 -5.05 -0.45 -5.03
N THR A 504 -6.14 0.22 -5.43
CA THR A 504 -6.37 0.66 -6.81
C THR A 504 -5.34 1.67 -7.30
N LEU A 505 -4.82 2.50 -6.42
CA LEU A 505 -3.81 3.50 -6.74
C LEU A 505 -2.44 2.86 -6.91
N PHE A 506 -2.09 1.88 -6.08
CA PHE A 506 -0.86 1.09 -6.23
C PHE A 506 -0.87 0.29 -7.53
N ASP A 507 -1.99 -0.34 -7.87
CA ASP A 507 -2.17 -1.02 -9.16
C ASP A 507 -2.04 -0.04 -10.35
N HIS A 508 -2.63 1.15 -10.24
CA HIS A 508 -2.49 2.19 -11.27
C HIS A 508 -1.04 2.64 -11.44
N LEU A 509 -0.31 2.92 -10.35
CA LEU A 509 1.09 3.34 -10.38
C LEU A 509 1.99 2.28 -11.03
N PHE A 510 1.85 1.02 -10.62
CA PHE A 510 2.58 -0.10 -11.22
C PHE A 510 2.35 -0.15 -12.74
N ARG A 511 1.08 -0.12 -13.17
CA ARG A 511 0.75 -0.15 -14.60
C ARG A 511 1.22 1.12 -15.31
N ALA A 512 1.18 2.29 -14.67
CA ALA A 512 1.66 3.56 -15.24
C ALA A 512 3.16 3.50 -15.56
N HIS A 513 3.99 2.96 -14.66
CA HIS A 513 5.40 2.74 -14.93
C HIS A 513 5.62 1.87 -16.18
N LEU A 514 4.87 0.76 -16.29
CA LEU A 514 4.96 -0.12 -17.45
C LEU A 514 4.48 0.57 -18.73
N ARG A 515 3.34 1.25 -18.72
CA ARG A 515 2.84 2.01 -19.88
C ARG A 515 3.82 3.10 -20.32
N HIS A 516 4.48 3.76 -19.38
CA HIS A 516 5.51 4.74 -19.66
C HIS A 516 6.69 4.14 -20.44
N VAL A 517 7.12 2.90 -20.14
CA VAL A 517 8.13 2.17 -20.94
C VAL A 517 7.73 2.13 -22.42
N TYR A 518 6.51 1.68 -22.74
CA TYR A 518 6.05 1.58 -24.13
C TYR A 518 5.97 2.95 -24.81
N ARG A 519 5.42 3.96 -24.12
CA ARG A 519 5.24 5.32 -24.68
C ARG A 519 6.56 5.99 -25.01
N VAL A 520 7.54 5.93 -24.10
CA VAL A 520 8.87 6.54 -24.31
C VAL A 520 9.62 5.88 -25.46
N LEU A 521 9.45 4.56 -25.63
CA LEU A 521 10.00 3.80 -26.75
C LEU A 521 9.22 3.99 -28.07
N GLY A 522 8.13 4.75 -28.07
CA GLY A 522 7.28 4.95 -29.25
C GLY A 522 6.53 3.67 -29.68
N ARG A 523 6.26 2.76 -28.75
CA ARG A 523 5.51 1.52 -28.98
C ARG A 523 4.05 1.66 -28.53
N PRO A 524 3.10 0.97 -29.17
CA PRO A 524 1.72 0.94 -28.68
C PRO A 524 1.67 0.25 -27.32
N VAL A 525 0.90 0.83 -26.40
CA VAL A 525 0.64 0.25 -25.09
C VAL A 525 -0.31 -0.94 -25.25
N PRO A 526 0.02 -2.15 -24.72
CA PRO A 526 -0.91 -3.28 -24.74
C PRO A 526 -2.21 -3.00 -23.97
N ASP A 527 -3.36 -3.37 -24.55
CA ASP A 527 -4.69 -3.14 -23.96
C ASP A 527 -4.82 -3.66 -22.52
N GLY A 528 -4.18 -4.79 -22.22
CA GLY A 528 -4.20 -5.39 -20.89
C GLY A 528 -3.55 -4.54 -19.78
N LEU A 529 -2.68 -3.57 -20.10
CA LEU A 529 -2.14 -2.61 -19.12
C LEU A 529 -3.12 -1.47 -18.77
N HIS A 530 -4.23 -1.37 -19.50
CA HIS A 530 -5.33 -0.49 -19.16
C HIS A 530 -6.33 -1.16 -18.21
N LEU A 531 -6.27 -2.49 -18.07
CA LEU A 531 -7.09 -3.25 -17.13
C LEU A 531 -6.34 -3.39 -15.78
N PRO A 532 -7.04 -3.24 -14.63
CA PRO A 532 -6.45 -3.53 -13.33
C PRO A 532 -5.96 -4.98 -13.22
N ILE A 533 -4.83 -5.18 -12.53
CA ILE A 533 -4.30 -6.52 -12.23
C ILE A 533 -4.90 -7.04 -10.93
N ALA A 534 -4.98 -6.17 -9.92
CA ALA A 534 -5.68 -6.47 -8.67
C ALA A 534 -7.14 -6.79 -9.00
N ARG A 535 -7.58 -8.02 -8.72
CA ARG A 535 -9.01 -8.32 -8.73
C ARG A 535 -9.56 -7.63 -7.50
N MET A 536 -10.30 -6.56 -7.71
CA MET A 536 -10.92 -5.87 -6.59
C MET A 536 -11.81 -6.86 -5.85
N ARG A 537 -11.40 -7.17 -4.61
CA ARG A 537 -12.20 -7.96 -3.67
C ARG A 537 -13.50 -7.18 -3.46
N ARG A 538 -14.53 -7.58 -4.21
CA ARG A 538 -15.95 -7.17 -4.16
C ARG A 538 -16.17 -5.86 -3.42
N ALA A 539 -16.42 -4.77 -4.16
CA ALA A 539 -17.35 -3.73 -3.68
C ALA A 539 -18.50 -4.44 -2.95
N VAL A 540 -18.73 -4.14 -1.66
CA VAL A 540 -19.52 -4.97 -0.71
C VAL A 540 -20.72 -5.60 -1.43
N LEU A 541 -20.50 -6.81 -1.97
CA LEU A 541 -21.43 -7.48 -2.84
C LEU A 541 -22.16 -8.46 -1.94
N GLU A 542 -23.34 -8.05 -1.53
CA GLU A 542 -24.26 -8.93 -0.82
C GLU A 542 -24.97 -9.74 -1.90
N MET A 543 -24.81 -11.06 -1.87
CA MET A 543 -25.56 -11.94 -2.77
C MET A 543 -27.02 -12.04 -2.32
N PRO A 544 -27.99 -12.21 -3.24
CA PRO A 544 -29.38 -12.42 -2.89
C PRO A 544 -29.55 -13.61 -1.94
N ARG A 545 -30.38 -13.46 -0.92
CA ARG A 545 -30.66 -14.48 0.10
C ARG A 545 -31.94 -15.28 -0.19
N GLY A 546 -32.65 -14.94 -1.27
CA GLY A 546 -33.90 -15.56 -1.68
C GLY A 546 -34.40 -14.98 -3.00
N LEU A 547 -35.47 -15.55 -3.54
CA LEU A 547 -36.17 -14.98 -4.70
C LEU A 547 -36.84 -13.65 -4.31
N VAL A 548 -36.98 -12.74 -5.28
CA VAL A 548 -37.63 -11.43 -5.12
C VAL A 548 -38.76 -11.26 -6.13
N HIS A 549 -39.85 -10.63 -5.71
CA HIS A 549 -41.00 -10.33 -6.57
C HIS A 549 -41.37 -8.84 -6.46
N PRO A 550 -40.49 -7.92 -6.91
CA PRO A 550 -40.68 -6.50 -6.69
C PRO A 550 -41.83 -5.94 -7.54
N HIS A 551 -42.57 -4.98 -6.97
CA HIS A 551 -43.50 -4.17 -7.75
C HIS A 551 -42.76 -2.98 -8.36
N LEU A 552 -42.62 -2.94 -9.68
CA LEU A 552 -41.87 -1.87 -10.37
C LEU A 552 -42.74 -0.61 -10.48
N ASP A 553 -42.51 0.36 -9.62
CA ASP A 553 -43.20 1.66 -9.64
C ASP A 553 -42.26 2.86 -9.71
N GLY A 554 -40.94 2.63 -9.67
CA GLY A 554 -39.91 3.67 -9.75
C GLY A 554 -39.85 4.58 -8.52
N LYS A 555 -40.62 4.29 -7.46
CA LYS A 555 -40.69 5.08 -6.23
C LYS A 555 -39.99 4.33 -5.10
N GLY A 556 -39.45 5.08 -4.13
CA GLY A 556 -38.55 4.57 -3.09
C GLY A 556 -38.94 3.22 -2.48
N VAL A 557 -37.92 2.40 -2.20
CA VAL A 557 -37.98 1.01 -1.75
C VAL A 557 -39.07 0.76 -0.70
N ARG A 558 -40.12 0.02 -1.05
CA ARG A 558 -40.88 -0.72 -0.04
C ARG A 558 -39.94 -1.79 0.49
N TYR A 559 -39.42 -1.59 1.70
CA TYR A 559 -38.37 -2.41 2.30
C TYR A 559 -38.55 -3.93 2.12
N LEU A 560 -39.80 -4.41 2.11
CA LEU A 560 -40.15 -5.83 1.98
C LEU A 560 -39.92 -6.40 0.56
N ASP A 561 -40.04 -5.59 -0.49
CA ASP A 561 -40.05 -6.06 -1.89
C ASP A 561 -38.64 -6.43 -2.39
N TRP A 562 -37.62 -5.81 -1.80
CA TRP A 562 -36.20 -6.02 -2.12
C TRP A 562 -35.39 -6.60 -0.94
N LEU A 563 -36.07 -7.09 0.10
CA LEU A 563 -35.44 -7.54 1.35
C LEU A 563 -34.40 -8.65 1.15
N SER A 564 -34.68 -9.57 0.23
CA SER A 564 -33.82 -10.71 -0.09
C SER A 564 -32.91 -10.47 -1.30
N ALA A 565 -32.92 -9.27 -1.87
CA ALA A 565 -32.11 -8.92 -3.04
C ALA A 565 -30.62 -8.85 -2.70
N GLY A 566 -29.80 -9.10 -3.71
CA GLY A 566 -28.39 -8.76 -3.67
C GLY A 566 -28.20 -7.25 -3.81
N ARG A 567 -27.09 -6.76 -3.28
CA ARG A 567 -26.77 -5.34 -3.21
C ARG A 567 -25.32 -5.10 -3.56
N LEU A 568 -25.09 -4.05 -4.32
CA LEU A 568 -23.77 -3.56 -4.72
C LEU A 568 -23.69 -2.06 -4.46
N ASP A 569 -22.78 -1.68 -3.56
CA ASP A 569 -22.48 -0.29 -3.23
C ASP A 569 -21.51 0.30 -4.25
N LEU A 570 -22.03 1.10 -5.20
CA LEU A 570 -21.25 1.73 -6.26
C LEU A 570 -20.50 2.97 -5.77
N ALA A 571 -20.90 3.55 -4.63
CA ALA A 571 -20.24 4.69 -4.02
C ALA A 571 -18.94 4.29 -3.31
N ARG A 572 -18.86 3.06 -2.80
CA ARG A 572 -17.63 2.47 -2.22
C ARG A 572 -16.73 1.76 -3.23
N ALA A 573 -17.29 1.30 -4.34
CA ALA A 573 -16.54 0.74 -5.47
C ALA A 573 -15.61 1.79 -6.13
N SER A 574 -16.09 3.03 -6.26
CA SER A 574 -15.33 4.13 -6.90
C SER A 574 -14.59 5.00 -5.88
N ALA A 575 -13.50 4.48 -5.29
CA ALA A 575 -12.64 5.25 -4.39
C ALA A 575 -11.84 6.37 -5.11
N MET A 576 -11.69 6.31 -6.44
CA MET A 576 -10.92 7.32 -7.20
C MET A 576 -11.74 8.42 -7.88
N HIS A 577 -13.07 8.23 -8.06
CA HIS A 577 -13.95 9.26 -8.61
C HIS A 577 -15.25 9.35 -7.82
N PRO A 578 -15.24 9.97 -6.61
CA PRO A 578 -16.46 10.19 -5.85
C PRO A 578 -17.37 11.25 -6.47
N GLY A 579 -17.08 11.81 -7.65
CA GLY A 579 -17.82 12.94 -8.25
C GLY A 579 -18.47 12.67 -9.61
N ASP A 580 -18.00 11.68 -10.38
CA ASP A 580 -18.31 11.59 -11.82
C ASP A 580 -19.34 10.51 -12.19
N LEU A 581 -19.75 9.67 -11.23
CA LEU A 581 -20.72 8.60 -11.48
C LEU A 581 -22.12 9.02 -10.98
N PRO A 582 -23.15 9.00 -11.85
CA PRO A 582 -24.49 9.39 -11.45
C PRO A 582 -25.15 8.38 -10.50
N PHE A 583 -24.64 7.15 -10.42
CA PHE A 583 -25.25 6.03 -9.69
C PHE A 583 -24.58 5.77 -8.33
N THR A 584 -25.36 5.35 -7.33
CA THR A 584 -24.91 5.10 -5.95
C THR A 584 -25.00 3.64 -5.52
N GLU A 585 -26.01 2.92 -6.00
CA GLU A 585 -26.29 1.54 -5.58
C GLU A 585 -26.99 0.78 -6.70
N LEU A 586 -26.59 -0.47 -6.90
CA LEU A 586 -27.31 -1.45 -7.71
C LEU A 586 -27.83 -2.55 -6.78
N ARG A 587 -29.15 -2.81 -6.81
CA ARG A 587 -29.73 -4.04 -6.27
C ARG A 587 -30.12 -4.95 -7.40
N PHE A 588 -30.00 -6.25 -7.16
CA PHE A 588 -30.36 -7.26 -8.14
C PHE A 588 -30.96 -8.49 -7.45
N GLY A 589 -31.84 -9.19 -8.14
CA GLY A 589 -32.44 -10.42 -7.64
C GLY A 589 -33.16 -11.18 -8.73
N PHE A 590 -33.64 -12.37 -8.41
CA PHE A 590 -34.27 -13.27 -9.37
C PHE A 590 -35.63 -13.73 -8.84
N ASP A 591 -36.56 -13.97 -9.76
CA ASP A 591 -37.62 -14.96 -9.56
C ASP A 591 -37.40 -16.16 -10.50
N GLU A 592 -38.40 -17.03 -10.64
CA GLU A 592 -38.31 -18.20 -11.51
C GLU A 592 -38.20 -17.88 -13.01
N GLN A 593 -38.48 -16.63 -13.43
CA GLN A 593 -38.65 -16.24 -14.82
C GLN A 593 -37.81 -15.02 -15.23
N SER A 594 -37.42 -14.17 -14.30
CA SER A 594 -36.86 -12.84 -14.55
C SER A 594 -35.71 -12.47 -13.63
N LEU A 595 -34.74 -11.74 -14.18
CA LEU A 595 -33.76 -10.95 -13.45
C LEU A 595 -34.34 -9.56 -13.18
N TYR A 596 -34.31 -9.13 -11.94
CA TYR A 596 -34.70 -7.78 -11.52
C TYR A 596 -33.47 -6.96 -11.19
N LEU A 597 -33.40 -5.72 -11.69
CA LEU A 597 -32.36 -4.76 -11.33
C LEU A 597 -33.02 -3.46 -10.84
N GLN A 598 -32.47 -2.89 -9.78
CA GLN A 598 -32.84 -1.57 -9.27
C GLN A 598 -31.58 -0.71 -9.16
N LEU A 599 -31.61 0.47 -9.77
CA LEU A 599 -30.47 1.37 -9.82
C LEU A 599 -30.82 2.71 -9.19
N ALA A 600 -30.10 3.06 -8.12
CA ALA A 600 -30.22 4.33 -7.43
C ALA A 600 -29.17 5.33 -7.91
N ALA A 601 -29.51 6.62 -7.88
CA ALA A 601 -28.65 7.72 -8.30
C ALA A 601 -28.50 8.80 -7.24
N ARG A 602 -27.47 9.65 -7.42
CA ARG A 602 -27.16 10.77 -6.52
C ARG A 602 -28.14 11.92 -6.63
N ALA A 603 -28.63 12.17 -7.84
CA ALA A 603 -29.74 13.07 -8.14
C ALA A 603 -30.92 12.23 -8.65
N SER A 604 -32.13 12.81 -8.68
CA SER A 604 -33.27 12.07 -9.25
C SER A 604 -32.94 11.67 -10.68
N LEU A 605 -33.12 10.41 -11.03
CA LEU A 605 -32.85 9.95 -12.40
C LEU A 605 -33.68 10.72 -13.42
N THR A 606 -34.89 11.17 -13.04
CA THR A 606 -35.73 12.04 -13.87
C THR A 606 -35.14 13.43 -14.13
N GLU A 607 -34.28 13.95 -13.24
CA GLU A 607 -33.54 15.20 -13.43
C GLU A 607 -32.27 15.00 -14.28
N LEU A 608 -31.61 13.85 -14.15
CA LEU A 608 -30.49 13.42 -15.01
C LEU A 608 -30.93 13.13 -16.46
N CYS A 609 -32.21 12.83 -16.69
CA CYS A 609 -32.74 12.43 -18.00
C CYS A 609 -32.76 13.52 -19.08
N GLY A 610 -32.70 14.82 -18.75
CA GLY A 610 -32.94 15.87 -19.76
C GLY A 610 -34.21 15.59 -20.59
N ASP A 611 -34.06 15.49 -21.92
CA ASP A 611 -35.13 15.05 -22.84
C ASP A 611 -35.10 13.54 -23.14
N HIS A 612 -33.96 12.85 -22.95
CA HIS A 612 -33.77 11.45 -23.30
C HIS A 612 -32.66 10.77 -22.45
N LEU A 613 -32.94 9.60 -21.90
CA LEU A 613 -31.99 8.74 -21.18
C LEU A 613 -31.87 7.39 -21.88
N THR A 614 -30.64 6.98 -22.18
CA THR A 614 -30.31 5.61 -22.61
C THR A 614 -29.34 4.99 -21.61
N LEU A 615 -29.66 3.79 -21.12
CA LEU A 615 -28.79 2.98 -20.26
C LEU A 615 -28.68 1.58 -20.83
N THR A 616 -27.45 1.06 -20.97
CA THR A 616 -27.25 -0.31 -21.45
C THR A 616 -26.79 -1.21 -20.31
N PHE A 617 -27.48 -2.33 -20.10
CA PHE A 617 -27.02 -3.45 -19.28
C PHE A 617 -26.36 -4.50 -20.20
N HIS A 618 -25.12 -4.84 -19.90
CA HIS A 618 -24.33 -5.85 -20.59
C HIS A 618 -24.30 -7.13 -19.76
N LEU A 619 -24.73 -8.24 -20.37
CA LEU A 619 -24.73 -9.57 -19.77
C LEU A 619 -23.85 -10.49 -20.63
N GLU A 620 -22.82 -11.07 -20.03
CA GLU A 620 -21.87 -11.95 -20.73
C GLU A 620 -21.78 -13.31 -20.02
N GLY A 621 -22.14 -14.40 -20.69
CA GLY A 621 -22.09 -15.74 -20.12
C GLY A 621 -20.65 -16.22 -19.95
N ALA A 622 -20.25 -16.52 -18.71
CA ALA A 622 -18.85 -16.80 -18.37
C ALA A 622 -18.31 -18.12 -18.95
N SER A 623 -19.20 -19.04 -19.34
CA SER A 623 -18.84 -20.39 -19.84
C SER A 623 -19.14 -20.62 -21.32
N ASN A 624 -20.02 -19.82 -21.92
CA ASN A 624 -20.47 -19.98 -23.31
C ASN A 624 -20.17 -18.75 -24.20
N GLY A 625 -19.67 -17.65 -23.64
CA GLY A 625 -19.33 -16.43 -24.38
C GLY A 625 -20.56 -15.70 -24.95
N THR A 626 -21.77 -16.05 -24.52
CA THR A 626 -23.00 -15.42 -24.99
C THR A 626 -23.02 -13.96 -24.52
N GLN A 627 -23.18 -13.01 -25.45
CA GLN A 627 -23.29 -11.59 -25.14
C GLN A 627 -24.70 -11.09 -25.42
N ALA A 628 -25.35 -10.53 -24.41
CA ALA A 628 -26.65 -9.89 -24.51
C ALA A 628 -26.55 -8.45 -23.99
N ARG A 629 -27.24 -7.53 -24.67
CA ARG A 629 -27.33 -6.12 -24.28
C ARG A 629 -28.79 -5.76 -24.09
N VAL A 630 -29.16 -5.34 -22.89
CA VAL A 630 -30.50 -4.82 -22.62
C VAL A 630 -30.41 -3.30 -22.56
N VAL A 631 -31.00 -2.63 -23.55
CA VAL A 631 -31.00 -1.18 -23.70
C VAL A 631 -32.29 -0.62 -23.12
N PHE A 632 -32.18 0.09 -22.02
CA PHE A 632 -33.23 0.91 -21.44
C PHE A 632 -33.25 2.28 -22.12
N THR A 633 -34.44 2.73 -22.52
CA THR A 633 -34.67 4.07 -23.04
C THR A 633 -35.87 4.73 -22.37
N ALA A 634 -35.73 6.01 -22.02
CA ALA A 634 -36.81 6.84 -21.50
C ALA A 634 -36.74 8.25 -22.09
N SER A 635 -37.91 8.82 -22.40
CA SER A 635 -38.05 10.20 -22.87
C SER A 635 -39.18 10.89 -22.12
N ARG A 636 -39.11 12.21 -21.98
CA ARG A 636 -40.09 12.98 -21.22
C ARG A 636 -41.51 12.81 -21.81
N GLY A 637 -42.44 12.31 -20.99
CA GLY A 637 -43.84 12.10 -21.39
C GLY A 637 -44.12 10.81 -22.16
N ALA A 638 -43.13 9.94 -22.35
CA ALA A 638 -43.29 8.60 -22.90
C ALA A 638 -43.09 7.53 -21.82
N ALA A 639 -43.72 6.37 -22.00
CA ALA A 639 -43.44 5.22 -21.15
C ALA A 639 -42.01 4.72 -21.40
N PRO A 640 -41.24 4.35 -20.36
CA PRO A 640 -39.93 3.74 -20.53
C PRO A 640 -40.03 2.42 -21.28
N SER A 641 -39.00 2.07 -22.03
CA SER A 641 -38.93 0.83 -22.78
C SER A 641 -37.59 0.13 -22.63
N LEU A 642 -37.60 -1.20 -22.81
CA LEU A 642 -36.43 -2.06 -22.78
C LEU A 642 -36.36 -2.84 -24.09
N THR A 643 -35.18 -2.86 -24.69
CA THR A 643 -34.90 -3.59 -25.93
C THR A 643 -33.73 -4.53 -25.71
N LEU A 644 -33.87 -5.79 -26.10
CA LEU A 644 -32.77 -6.75 -26.14
C LEU A 644 -32.06 -6.63 -27.49
N GLU A 645 -30.75 -6.44 -27.46
CA GLU A 645 -29.85 -6.49 -28.60
C GLU A 645 -28.83 -7.63 -28.38
N GLY A 646 -28.66 -8.51 -29.37
CA GLY A 646 -27.85 -9.72 -29.21
C GLY A 646 -28.60 -10.85 -28.49
N GLY A 647 -27.90 -11.95 -28.19
CA GLY A 647 -28.54 -13.21 -27.77
C GLY A 647 -28.78 -14.17 -28.94
N ALA A 648 -29.91 -14.89 -28.94
CA ALA A 648 -30.21 -15.89 -29.96
C ALA A 648 -30.60 -15.30 -31.34
N ASP A 649 -31.03 -14.04 -31.38
CA ASP A 649 -31.45 -13.32 -32.59
C ASP A 649 -30.74 -11.94 -32.64
N PRO A 650 -30.11 -11.56 -33.77
CA PRO A 650 -29.41 -10.28 -33.90
C PRO A 650 -30.34 -9.06 -34.07
N THR A 651 -31.66 -9.24 -34.24
CA THR A 651 -32.61 -8.13 -34.36
C THR A 651 -33.02 -7.56 -32.99
N PRO A 652 -33.04 -6.22 -32.79
CA PRO A 652 -33.50 -5.63 -31.55
C PRO A 652 -34.98 -5.95 -31.27
N GLN A 653 -35.29 -6.51 -30.10
CA GLN A 653 -36.65 -6.89 -29.73
C GLN A 653 -37.08 -6.29 -28.38
N PRO A 654 -38.32 -5.78 -28.24
CA PRO A 654 -38.83 -5.35 -26.95
C PRO A 654 -38.78 -6.49 -25.93
N ILE A 655 -38.35 -6.18 -24.70
CA ILE A 655 -38.18 -7.18 -23.64
C ILE A 655 -38.64 -6.64 -22.29
N GLY A 656 -39.27 -7.49 -21.47
CA GLY A 656 -39.49 -7.20 -20.06
C GLY A 656 -40.31 -5.95 -19.76
N SER A 657 -40.07 -5.36 -18.59
CA SER A 657 -40.76 -4.15 -18.12
C SER A 657 -39.81 -3.24 -17.35
N ALA A 658 -40.08 -1.94 -17.35
CA ALA A 658 -39.29 -0.96 -16.63
C ALA A 658 -40.17 0.12 -16.00
N ALA A 659 -39.71 0.68 -14.88
CA ALA A 659 -40.27 1.85 -14.24
C ALA A 659 -39.16 2.84 -13.90
N LEU A 660 -39.44 4.13 -14.07
CA LEU A 660 -38.49 5.22 -13.82
C LEU A 660 -39.15 6.30 -12.96
N GLY A 661 -38.55 6.59 -11.81
CA GLY A 661 -38.93 7.68 -10.92
C GLY A 661 -37.70 8.22 -10.18
N ASP A 662 -37.66 8.11 -8.85
CA ASP A 662 -36.48 8.46 -8.06
C ASP A 662 -35.32 7.48 -8.28
N LEU A 663 -35.65 6.28 -8.74
CA LEU A 663 -34.75 5.19 -9.08
C LEU A 663 -35.24 4.50 -10.37
N LEU A 664 -34.40 3.67 -10.98
CA LEU A 664 -34.72 2.86 -12.15
C LEU A 664 -34.94 1.42 -11.70
N GLU A 665 -36.05 0.83 -12.11
CA GLU A 665 -36.37 -0.58 -11.90
C GLU A 665 -36.62 -1.27 -13.24
N VAL A 666 -36.02 -2.43 -13.44
CA VAL A 666 -36.18 -3.23 -14.65
C VAL A 666 -36.38 -4.70 -14.30
N ALA A 667 -37.29 -5.36 -15.03
CA ALA A 667 -37.46 -6.80 -15.04
C ALA A 667 -37.10 -7.33 -16.42
N ILE A 668 -36.13 -8.25 -16.47
CA ILE A 668 -35.60 -8.83 -17.70
C ILE A 668 -35.90 -10.34 -17.66
N PRO A 669 -36.82 -10.84 -18.52
CA PRO A 669 -37.06 -12.26 -18.67
C PRO A 669 -35.76 -13.02 -18.99
N LEU A 670 -35.54 -14.15 -18.32
CA LEU A 670 -34.31 -14.95 -18.45
C LEU A 670 -34.26 -15.75 -19.76
N ALA A 671 -35.42 -16.23 -20.25
CA ALA A 671 -35.47 -17.12 -21.42
C ALA A 671 -34.85 -16.51 -22.70
N PRO A 672 -35.07 -15.22 -23.06
CA PRO A 672 -34.43 -14.59 -24.22
C PRO A 672 -32.92 -14.36 -24.09
N LEU A 673 -32.35 -14.40 -22.87
CA LEU A 673 -30.92 -14.15 -22.63
C LEU A 673 -30.02 -15.34 -22.96
N ALA A 674 -30.60 -16.51 -23.29
CA ALA A 674 -29.87 -17.76 -23.54
C ALA A 674 -28.90 -18.16 -22.41
N LEU A 675 -29.26 -17.81 -21.17
CA LEU A 675 -28.58 -18.21 -19.94
C LEU A 675 -29.42 -19.28 -19.23
N ALA A 676 -28.81 -20.42 -18.90
CA ALA A 676 -29.47 -21.54 -18.23
C ALA A 676 -29.30 -21.48 -16.70
N THR A 677 -30.23 -22.10 -15.98
CA THR A 677 -30.10 -22.34 -14.53
C THR A 677 -28.74 -22.94 -14.16
N GLY A 678 -28.08 -22.40 -13.15
CA GLY A 678 -26.75 -22.80 -12.69
C GLY A 678 -25.59 -22.20 -13.49
N GLN A 679 -25.84 -21.47 -14.58
CA GLN A 679 -24.79 -20.77 -15.32
C GLN A 679 -24.41 -19.45 -14.65
N THR A 680 -23.11 -19.15 -14.70
CA THR A 680 -22.55 -17.86 -14.31
C THR A 680 -22.53 -16.90 -15.51
N PHE A 681 -22.81 -15.63 -15.24
CA PHE A 681 -22.72 -14.53 -16.19
C PHE A 681 -22.18 -13.28 -15.52
N HIS A 682 -21.59 -12.40 -16.31
CA HIS A 682 -20.99 -11.14 -15.91
C HIS A 682 -21.95 -9.99 -16.26
N LEU A 683 -22.32 -9.19 -15.26
CA LEU A 683 -23.22 -8.04 -15.39
C LEU A 683 -22.44 -6.74 -15.25
N SER A 684 -22.50 -5.89 -16.28
CA SER A 684 -22.09 -4.48 -16.18
C SER A 684 -23.14 -3.58 -16.81
N PHE A 685 -23.10 -2.28 -16.55
CA PHE A 685 -24.04 -1.34 -17.13
C PHE A 685 -23.42 0.04 -17.34
N GLY A 686 -23.93 0.85 -18.24
CA GLY A 686 -23.35 2.18 -18.47
C GLY A 686 -24.20 3.06 -19.38
N LEU A 687 -23.91 4.36 -19.30
CA LEU A 687 -24.40 5.36 -20.25
C LEU A 687 -23.48 5.36 -21.51
N PRO A 688 -23.97 5.77 -22.69
CA PRO A 688 -23.23 5.67 -23.96
C PRO A 688 -21.81 6.26 -23.96
N ASP A 689 -21.59 7.37 -23.25
CA ASP A 689 -20.32 8.12 -23.21
C ASP A 689 -19.61 8.04 -21.86
N HIS A 690 -20.01 7.10 -20.99
CA HIS A 690 -19.42 6.90 -19.67
C HIS A 690 -18.74 5.53 -19.56
N PRO A 691 -17.76 5.37 -18.66
CA PRO A 691 -17.20 4.05 -18.37
C PRO A 691 -18.29 3.10 -17.87
N ARG A 692 -18.15 1.81 -18.21
CA ARG A 692 -19.05 0.76 -17.71
C ARG A 692 -18.87 0.60 -16.20
N LEU A 693 -19.98 0.36 -15.54
CA LEU A 693 -20.07 0.12 -14.11
C LEU A 693 -20.35 -1.36 -13.83
N PRO A 694 -19.77 -1.89 -12.75
CA PRO A 694 -18.78 -1.24 -11.87
C PRO A 694 -17.45 -0.92 -12.58
N LEU A 695 -16.79 0.18 -12.18
CA LEU A 695 -15.48 0.58 -12.76
C LEU A 695 -14.40 -0.50 -12.56
N ASP A 696 -14.63 -1.36 -11.58
CA ASP A 696 -13.74 -2.43 -11.11
C ASP A 696 -13.94 -3.74 -11.88
N GLY A 697 -14.82 -3.75 -12.89
CA GLY A 697 -15.19 -4.91 -13.69
C GLY A 697 -16.64 -5.37 -13.47
N PRO A 698 -17.18 -6.24 -14.34
CA PRO A 698 -18.55 -6.71 -14.25
C PRO A 698 -18.76 -7.63 -13.03
N VAL A 699 -19.98 -7.63 -12.49
CA VAL A 699 -20.38 -8.49 -11.38
C VAL A 699 -20.69 -9.90 -11.88
N GLU A 700 -20.02 -10.91 -11.34
CA GLU A 700 -20.35 -12.30 -11.61
C GLU A 700 -21.57 -12.75 -10.80
N LEU A 701 -22.61 -13.21 -11.51
CA LEU A 701 -23.88 -13.69 -10.98
C LEU A 701 -24.15 -15.11 -11.48
N THR A 702 -24.81 -15.93 -10.67
CA THR A 702 -25.26 -17.27 -11.06
C THR A 702 -26.78 -17.28 -11.16
N ILE A 703 -27.33 -17.83 -12.24
CA ILE A 703 -28.78 -18.04 -12.32
C ILE A 703 -29.17 -19.13 -11.32
N PRO A 704 -30.02 -18.83 -10.32
CA PRO A 704 -30.36 -19.78 -9.27
C PRO A 704 -31.24 -20.92 -9.79
N ALA A 705 -31.06 -22.12 -9.24
CA ALA A 705 -32.05 -23.18 -9.36
C ALA A 705 -33.21 -22.92 -8.39
N ALA A 706 -34.43 -23.35 -8.76
CA ALA A 706 -35.60 -23.22 -7.90
C ALA A 706 -35.44 -23.92 -6.52
N THR A 707 -34.44 -24.80 -6.38
CA THR A 707 -34.05 -25.46 -5.13
C THR A 707 -33.05 -24.68 -4.29
N ASP A 708 -32.30 -23.73 -4.87
CA ASP A 708 -31.19 -23.03 -4.19
C ASP A 708 -31.66 -22.05 -3.11
N TYR A 709 -32.94 -21.67 -3.16
CA TYR A 709 -33.59 -20.82 -2.14
C TYR A 709 -34.68 -21.54 -1.34
N ARG A 710 -34.81 -22.87 -1.50
CA ARG A 710 -35.67 -23.69 -0.65
C ARG A 710 -34.91 -24.13 0.59
N VAL A 711 -34.84 -23.27 1.60
CA VAL A 711 -34.57 -23.73 2.98
C VAL A 711 -35.52 -23.00 3.94
N GLU A 712 -36.40 -23.83 4.50
CA GLU A 712 -36.88 -23.84 5.89
C GLU A 712 -37.04 -22.49 6.60
N ALA A 713 -38.31 -22.18 6.85
CA ALA A 713 -38.72 -21.42 8.02
C ALA A 713 -38.11 -22.02 9.31
N TRP A 714 -38.04 -21.18 10.35
CA TRP A 714 -37.96 -21.45 11.80
C TRP A 714 -36.70 -20.91 12.53
N MET A 715 -36.89 -19.70 13.08
CA MET A 715 -36.46 -19.18 14.40
C MET A 715 -35.24 -19.80 15.13
N ALA A 716 -34.17 -19.01 15.28
CA ALA A 716 -33.43 -18.79 16.52
C ALA A 716 -32.57 -17.53 16.42
#